data_AF-A0A927KN86-F1
#
_entry.id   AF-A0A927KN86-F1
#
_cell.length_a   1.000
_cell.length_b   1.000
_cell.length_c   1.000
_cell.angle_alpha   90.00
_cell.angle_beta   90.00
_cell.angle_gamma   90.00
#
_symmetry.space_group_name_H-M   'P 1'
#
loop_
_entity.id
_entity.type
_entity.pdbx_description
1 polymer ?
#
loop_
_entity_poly.entity_id
_entity_poly.type
_entity_poly.pdbx_seq_one_letter_code
_entity_poly.pdbx_strand_id
1 'polypeptide(L)'
;MSTPASQLPDARTDATPLRFVTAASLFDGHDAAINIMRRLIQAQGAEVIHLGHNRSVEDVVRAALQEDADAIALSSYQGGHVEYFKYMVDMLRERGAGHVRVFGGGGGTITPEEIRELQAYGVERIYHPNDGMKMGLVEMIGDVVQRAAAGRDRHLAQAHDAADADARFMPDIDDEIGLGHVLSAIEDNSVGEAELGRLRKQWQLAAGHTPVVGITGTGGAGKSSVTDELLNRFLACFPAMRIAVVSVDPTRRRTGGALLGDRIRMNSLRSPRVYMRSMATRRQNVATNAVLKDCIGFLKARGFDLVIVETAGIGQSDSEIVDLVDFPMYVMTSDYGAASQLEKIDMLDFAELIALNKYDRRGAEDALRDIRKQWKRNRNAFATADADIPVYPTIASQFNDPGISWMFINLCRLLREKKGKGGQSHFSPVEHRSPQHPEGKSDSDPLSSPRCDFTPQLDTSLKEPRATVLIPGARVRYLAEIAEQGRAINRRIETEAETASRAQGLWEALRELDDAQLPERLAPYPHEALHPAARVPRSAEPAAADAAMPHDARTADPAHRNDASPDRSLLTLRQRYNDAIHALSSESLRLLREWPARLQSITDDVTEYQVRGKAIRVENYRESLSHQKVPKIAAPTYRSWGELLTFLGKENLPGSYPYTGGVYPYRRTGEDPIRMFAGEGTPERTNRRFHYLSAGQPAARLSTAFDSVTLYGEDPAPRPDIYGKIGNSGVNVPTLDDMKKLYSGFDLCAPTTSVSMTINGPAPIILAMFLNCAIDQQVEKHLKADPQRWADAQQAIDAFFETRIAAGGSRPRYHGELPAGNDSLGLGLLGITGEQLVDADTYARIKADTLRTVRGTVQADILKEDQAQNTCIFSTEFALRMMGDIQQYFVDHQVRNFYSVSISGYHIAEAGANPISQLAFTLSNGFTIVEYYLARGMRIDDFAPNLSFFFSNGMDPEYTVIGRVARRIWARAMRERYGGNERSQMMKYHIQTSGRSLHAQEIQFNDIRTTLQALYALFDNCNSLHTNAYDEAITTPTEESVRRAVAIQMIINKELGLNFCENPWQGSFAVDYLTDLVEEAVYAEFEAISERGGVLGAMDTMYQRGKIQDESMYYEHKKHDGSLPLVGVNMFLPKEGGGEVATEIELIRSTEGEKAQQIENVRGWQASRNRLAPEGETGHGHVVAEEGEGAAEVHDGHGLAYLQDTARRRGNVFAALVDAVKTHSLGQISHALYDVGGEYRRNM
;
A
#
# COMPACT_ATOMS: atom_id res chain seq x y z
N MET A 1 2.90 -37.71 -15.70
CA MET A 1 2.03 -37.58 -16.89
C MET A 1 0.62 -37.32 -16.38
N SER A 2 0.09 -36.11 -16.56
CA SER A 2 -1.30 -35.77 -16.21
C SER A 2 -2.14 -35.71 -17.47
N THR A 3 -3.29 -36.36 -17.43
CA THR A 3 -4.36 -36.25 -18.43
C THR A 3 -4.84 -34.80 -18.48
N PRO A 4 -5.11 -34.21 -19.66
CA PRO A 4 -5.77 -32.91 -19.75
C PRO A 4 -7.14 -33.02 -19.07
N ALA A 5 -7.53 -32.00 -18.30
CA ALA A 5 -8.82 -31.94 -17.61
C ALA A 5 -9.98 -32.37 -18.53
N SER A 6 -10.53 -33.57 -18.27
CA SER A 6 -11.76 -34.02 -18.90
C SER A 6 -12.93 -33.56 -18.03
N GLN A 7 -13.76 -32.69 -18.63
CA GLN A 7 -15.10 -32.28 -18.21
C GLN A 7 -15.17 -31.24 -17.07
N LEU A 8 -15.07 -29.96 -17.46
CA LEU A 8 -15.94 -28.96 -16.85
C LEU A 8 -17.39 -29.41 -17.11
N PRO A 9 -18.30 -29.36 -16.13
CA PRO A 9 -19.69 -29.72 -16.37
C PRO A 9 -20.25 -28.88 -17.52
N ASP A 10 -20.95 -29.52 -18.45
CA ASP A 10 -21.66 -28.83 -19.53
C ASP A 10 -22.58 -27.76 -18.90
N ALA A 11 -22.40 -26.51 -19.32
CA ALA A 11 -23.24 -25.41 -18.86
C ALA A 11 -24.70 -25.77 -19.13
N ARG A 12 -25.57 -25.65 -18.11
CA ARG A 12 -27.02 -25.77 -18.30
C ARG A 12 -27.44 -24.68 -19.28
N THR A 13 -27.66 -25.04 -20.55
CA THR A 13 -27.92 -24.09 -21.64
C THR A 13 -29.26 -23.36 -21.54
N ASP A 14 -30.17 -23.80 -20.65
CA ASP A 14 -31.54 -23.28 -20.54
C ASP A 14 -31.85 -22.58 -19.20
N ALA A 15 -30.89 -22.39 -18.29
CA ALA A 15 -31.11 -21.75 -16.99
C ALA A 15 -30.51 -20.34 -16.93
N THR A 16 -31.24 -19.37 -16.36
CA THR A 16 -30.74 -18.00 -16.19
C THR A 16 -29.54 -17.99 -15.22
N PRO A 17 -28.49 -17.18 -15.50
CA PRO A 17 -27.29 -17.14 -14.66
C PRO A 17 -27.63 -16.78 -13.21
N LEU A 18 -26.90 -17.37 -12.26
CA LEU A 18 -26.98 -16.93 -10.86
C LEU A 18 -26.23 -15.61 -10.67
N ARG A 19 -26.74 -14.75 -9.80
CA ARG A 19 -26.13 -13.46 -9.46
C ARG A 19 -25.56 -13.50 -8.06
N PHE A 20 -24.26 -13.19 -7.94
CA PHE A 20 -23.54 -13.17 -6.66
C PHE A 20 -23.00 -11.78 -6.35
N VAL A 21 -23.24 -11.30 -5.12
CA VAL A 21 -22.49 -10.17 -4.56
C VAL A 21 -21.30 -10.68 -3.78
N THR A 22 -20.10 -10.18 -4.07
CA THR A 22 -18.86 -10.60 -3.40
C THR A 22 -18.11 -9.41 -2.79
N ALA A 23 -17.69 -9.52 -1.53
CA ALA A 23 -16.94 -8.47 -0.84
C ALA A 23 -16.05 -9.02 0.30
N ALA A 24 -15.12 -8.21 0.81
CA ALA A 24 -14.56 -8.38 2.16
C ALA A 24 -15.32 -7.49 3.17
N SER A 25 -15.37 -7.90 4.43
CA SER A 25 -16.13 -7.22 5.49
C SER A 25 -15.62 -5.79 5.79
N LEU A 26 -16.35 -5.06 6.64
CA LEU A 26 -16.00 -3.68 6.99
C LEU A 26 -14.61 -3.63 7.64
N PHE A 27 -13.81 -2.64 7.28
CA PHE A 27 -12.44 -2.48 7.74
C PHE A 27 -11.54 -3.69 7.49
N ASP A 28 -11.88 -4.54 6.52
CA ASP A 28 -11.08 -5.68 6.12
C ASP A 28 -10.42 -5.44 4.77
N GLY A 29 -9.09 -5.44 4.76
CA GLY A 29 -8.26 -5.32 3.55
C GLY A 29 -7.92 -6.67 2.90
N HIS A 30 -8.24 -7.80 3.56
CA HIS A 30 -7.89 -9.14 3.11
C HIS A 30 -8.80 -9.62 1.97
N ASP A 31 -8.51 -9.17 0.76
CA ASP A 31 -9.29 -9.51 -0.43
C ASP A 31 -8.71 -10.68 -1.24
N ALA A 32 -7.53 -11.19 -0.86
CA ALA A 32 -6.87 -12.29 -1.56
C ALA A 32 -7.79 -13.50 -1.68
N ALA A 33 -8.39 -13.96 -0.57
CA ALA A 33 -9.29 -15.12 -0.56
C ALA A 33 -10.53 -14.90 -1.44
N ILE A 34 -11.26 -13.77 -1.25
CA ILE A 34 -12.49 -13.51 -1.99
C ILE A 34 -12.24 -13.31 -3.49
N ASN A 35 -11.08 -12.78 -3.88
CA ASN A 35 -10.65 -12.69 -5.28
C ASN A 35 -10.49 -14.07 -5.94
N ILE A 36 -9.96 -15.06 -5.21
CA ILE A 36 -9.89 -16.45 -5.68
C ILE A 36 -11.30 -17.02 -5.81
N MET A 37 -12.14 -16.86 -4.78
CA MET A 37 -13.49 -17.40 -4.78
C MET A 37 -14.35 -16.82 -5.91
N ARG A 38 -14.35 -15.50 -6.13
CA ARG A 38 -15.13 -14.87 -7.21
C ARG A 38 -14.71 -15.35 -8.60
N ARG A 39 -13.41 -15.60 -8.83
CA ARG A 39 -12.91 -16.11 -10.12
C ARG A 39 -13.45 -17.51 -10.38
N LEU A 40 -13.51 -18.35 -9.36
CA LEU A 40 -14.09 -19.69 -9.45
C LEU A 40 -15.61 -19.66 -9.61
N ILE A 41 -16.32 -18.77 -8.90
CA ILE A 41 -17.77 -18.57 -9.05
C ILE A 41 -18.11 -18.12 -10.49
N GLN A 42 -17.37 -17.14 -11.02
CA GLN A 42 -17.49 -16.70 -12.41
C GLN A 42 -17.20 -17.84 -13.41
N ALA A 43 -16.22 -18.70 -13.09
CA ALA A 43 -15.86 -19.83 -13.95
C ALA A 43 -16.97 -20.90 -14.02
N GLN A 44 -17.86 -20.97 -13.02
CA GLN A 44 -19.05 -21.82 -13.02
C GLN A 44 -20.28 -21.21 -13.70
N GLY A 45 -20.13 -20.06 -14.36
CA GLY A 45 -21.19 -19.45 -15.17
C GLY A 45 -22.06 -18.43 -14.46
N ALA A 46 -21.71 -18.02 -13.23
CA ALA A 46 -22.41 -16.97 -12.51
C ALA A 46 -22.00 -15.56 -12.93
N GLU A 47 -22.90 -14.60 -12.75
CA GLU A 47 -22.66 -13.16 -12.84
C GLU A 47 -22.23 -12.65 -11.46
N VAL A 48 -21.00 -12.15 -11.35
CA VAL A 48 -20.43 -11.72 -10.06
C VAL A 48 -20.32 -10.20 -10.00
N ILE A 49 -21.12 -9.60 -9.13
CA ILE A 49 -21.05 -8.20 -8.73
C ILE A 49 -19.99 -8.10 -7.61
N HIS A 50 -18.80 -7.61 -7.96
CA HIS A 50 -17.70 -7.54 -6.99
C HIS A 50 -17.59 -6.14 -6.39
N LEU A 51 -17.71 -6.04 -5.07
CA LEU A 51 -17.65 -4.76 -4.34
C LEU A 51 -16.24 -4.45 -3.82
N GLY A 52 -15.29 -5.37 -3.95
CA GLY A 52 -13.93 -5.23 -3.42
C GLY A 52 -13.88 -5.47 -1.90
N HIS A 53 -13.11 -4.65 -1.20
CA HIS A 53 -12.82 -4.77 0.22
C HIS A 53 -13.41 -3.60 1.03
N ASN A 54 -13.33 -3.66 2.36
CA ASN A 54 -13.84 -2.64 3.27
C ASN A 54 -15.29 -2.21 2.96
N ARG A 55 -16.25 -3.12 3.14
CA ARG A 55 -17.69 -2.84 2.89
C ARG A 55 -18.51 -3.00 4.16
N SER A 56 -19.35 -2.00 4.44
CA SER A 56 -20.34 -2.09 5.53
C SER A 56 -21.42 -3.12 5.19
N VAL A 57 -22.15 -3.58 6.20
CA VAL A 57 -23.30 -4.45 5.96
C VAL A 57 -24.32 -3.75 5.07
N GLU A 58 -24.58 -2.46 5.31
CA GLU A 58 -25.48 -1.65 4.50
C GLU A 58 -25.07 -1.62 3.02
N ASP A 59 -23.79 -1.38 2.72
CA ASP A 59 -23.29 -1.33 1.34
C ASP A 59 -23.52 -2.68 0.63
N VAL A 60 -23.26 -3.81 1.31
CA VAL A 60 -23.39 -5.15 0.75
C VAL A 60 -24.85 -5.53 0.56
N VAL A 61 -25.68 -5.34 1.57
CA VAL A 61 -27.10 -5.68 1.53
C VAL A 61 -27.78 -4.84 0.46
N ARG A 62 -27.61 -3.52 0.49
CA ARG A 62 -28.21 -2.63 -0.51
C ARG A 62 -27.79 -2.98 -1.94
N ALA A 63 -26.53 -3.35 -2.15
CA ALA A 63 -26.09 -3.88 -3.44
C ALA A 63 -26.83 -5.17 -3.82
N ALA A 64 -26.95 -6.13 -2.90
CA ALA A 64 -27.67 -7.37 -3.17
C ALA A 64 -29.16 -7.14 -3.50
N LEU A 65 -29.80 -6.17 -2.85
CA LEU A 65 -31.20 -5.80 -3.12
C LEU A 65 -31.37 -5.16 -4.51
N GLN A 66 -30.57 -4.14 -4.82
CA GLN A 66 -30.65 -3.45 -6.11
C GLN A 66 -30.29 -4.38 -7.29
N GLU A 67 -29.31 -5.26 -7.08
CA GLU A 67 -28.84 -6.21 -8.08
C GLU A 67 -29.71 -7.46 -8.18
N ASP A 68 -30.71 -7.63 -7.30
CA ASP A 68 -31.57 -8.82 -7.17
C ASP A 68 -30.73 -10.11 -7.14
N ALA A 69 -29.80 -10.16 -6.19
CA ALA A 69 -28.80 -11.22 -6.11
C ALA A 69 -29.34 -12.49 -5.45
N ASP A 70 -28.93 -13.66 -5.96
CA ASP A 70 -29.28 -14.96 -5.38
C ASP A 70 -28.49 -15.24 -4.08
N ALA A 71 -27.27 -14.72 -4.03
CA ALA A 71 -26.34 -15.00 -2.96
C ALA A 71 -25.34 -13.87 -2.71
N ILE A 72 -24.86 -13.82 -1.47
CA ILE A 72 -23.78 -12.97 -0.99
C ILE A 72 -22.64 -13.89 -0.53
N ALA A 73 -21.41 -13.65 -0.99
CA ALA A 73 -20.22 -14.37 -0.51
C ALA A 73 -19.18 -13.39 0.05
N LEU A 74 -18.73 -13.63 1.27
CA LEU A 74 -17.91 -12.70 2.04
C LEU A 74 -16.63 -13.31 2.59
N SER A 75 -15.58 -12.52 2.67
CA SER A 75 -14.41 -12.81 3.51
C SER A 75 -14.38 -11.91 4.76
N SER A 76 -14.01 -12.47 5.91
CA SER A 76 -13.82 -11.71 7.15
C SER A 76 -12.67 -12.26 7.98
N TYR A 77 -11.56 -11.52 8.02
CA TYR A 77 -10.30 -11.89 8.71
C TYR A 77 -9.95 -10.98 9.90
N GLN A 78 -10.68 -9.88 10.11
CA GLN A 78 -10.39 -8.88 11.15
C GLN A 78 -11.13 -9.10 12.48
N GLY A 79 -11.82 -10.23 12.65
CA GLY A 79 -12.77 -10.42 13.74
C GLY A 79 -14.05 -9.59 13.58
N GLY A 80 -14.93 -9.67 14.59
CA GLY A 80 -16.27 -9.05 14.56
C GLY A 80 -17.23 -9.69 13.55
N HIS A 81 -16.90 -10.88 13.05
CA HIS A 81 -17.69 -11.59 12.05
C HIS A 81 -19.03 -12.05 12.58
N VAL A 82 -19.15 -12.38 13.87
CA VAL A 82 -20.43 -12.80 14.46
C VAL A 82 -21.44 -11.66 14.35
N GLU A 83 -21.07 -10.47 14.83
CA GLU A 83 -21.89 -9.26 14.76
C GLU A 83 -22.18 -8.87 13.31
N TYR A 84 -21.16 -8.89 12.44
CA TYR A 84 -21.29 -8.53 11.03
C TYR A 84 -22.28 -9.43 10.27
N PHE A 85 -22.16 -10.75 10.39
CA PHE A 85 -23.05 -11.69 9.70
C PHE A 85 -24.46 -11.69 10.28
N LYS A 86 -24.61 -11.59 11.61
CA LYS A 86 -25.95 -11.47 12.23
C LYS A 86 -26.67 -10.22 11.76
N TYR A 87 -25.98 -9.07 11.81
CA TYR A 87 -26.53 -7.80 11.34
C TYR A 87 -26.94 -7.87 9.87
N MET A 88 -26.17 -8.54 9.02
CA MET A 88 -26.53 -8.76 7.62
C MET A 88 -27.78 -9.63 7.46
N VAL A 89 -27.88 -10.73 8.20
CA VAL A 89 -29.04 -11.63 8.16
C VAL A 89 -30.30 -10.90 8.65
N ASP A 90 -30.18 -10.09 9.71
CA ASP A 90 -31.29 -9.31 10.25
C ASP A 90 -31.75 -8.25 9.24
N MET A 91 -30.82 -7.47 8.68
CA MET A 91 -31.14 -6.45 7.68
C MET A 91 -31.79 -7.06 6.42
N LEU A 92 -31.32 -8.22 5.95
CA LEU A 92 -31.95 -8.93 4.84
C LEU A 92 -33.39 -9.37 5.18
N ARG A 93 -33.63 -9.85 6.40
CA ARG A 93 -34.99 -10.24 6.85
C ARG A 93 -35.92 -9.04 6.98
N GLU A 94 -35.44 -7.98 7.61
CA GLU A 94 -36.18 -6.73 7.83
C GLU A 94 -36.58 -6.08 6.51
N ARG A 95 -35.71 -6.14 5.50
CA ARG A 95 -36.00 -5.64 4.15
C ARG A 95 -36.75 -6.65 3.26
N GLY A 96 -37.17 -7.82 3.77
CA GLY A 96 -37.95 -8.79 2.99
C GLY A 96 -37.15 -9.63 1.98
N ALA A 97 -35.83 -9.62 2.07
CA ALA A 97 -34.90 -10.33 1.19
C ALA A 97 -34.25 -11.56 1.84
N GLY A 98 -34.93 -12.21 2.79
CA GLY A 98 -34.42 -13.41 3.47
C GLY A 98 -34.19 -14.64 2.57
N HIS A 99 -34.52 -14.56 1.28
CA HIS A 99 -34.24 -15.60 0.28
C HIS A 99 -32.78 -15.59 -0.19
N VAL A 100 -32.09 -14.45 -0.13
CA VAL A 100 -30.69 -14.26 -0.51
C VAL A 100 -29.79 -15.09 0.40
N ARG A 101 -28.96 -15.96 -0.19
CA ARG A 101 -28.13 -16.90 0.58
C ARG A 101 -26.80 -16.28 0.96
N VAL A 102 -26.48 -16.27 2.25
CA VAL A 102 -25.23 -15.70 2.77
C VAL A 102 -24.18 -16.80 2.98
N PHE A 103 -23.03 -16.64 2.34
CA PHE A 103 -21.86 -17.51 2.46
C PHE A 103 -20.66 -16.73 3.01
N GLY A 104 -19.76 -17.41 3.73
CA GLY A 104 -18.59 -16.74 4.27
C GLY A 104 -17.37 -17.63 4.48
N GLY A 105 -16.23 -16.98 4.70
CA GLY A 105 -14.97 -17.61 5.11
C GLY A 105 -14.05 -16.59 5.79
N GLY A 106 -13.20 -17.07 6.72
CA GLY A 106 -12.29 -16.19 7.47
C GLY A 106 -11.02 -16.91 7.92
N GLY A 107 -10.62 -17.98 7.23
CA GLY A 107 -9.51 -18.81 7.67
C GLY A 107 -9.75 -19.42 9.05
N GLY A 108 -8.74 -19.40 9.91
CA GLY A 108 -8.83 -19.85 11.31
C GLY A 108 -9.47 -18.84 12.26
N THR A 109 -9.79 -17.62 11.80
CA THR A 109 -10.36 -16.55 12.64
C THR A 109 -11.80 -16.84 13.07
N ILE A 110 -12.57 -17.59 12.26
CA ILE A 110 -13.94 -18.02 12.58
C ILE A 110 -13.91 -19.44 13.13
N THR A 111 -14.19 -19.61 14.42
CA THR A 111 -14.05 -20.90 15.08
C THR A 111 -15.21 -21.86 14.71
N PRO A 112 -15.05 -23.19 14.87
CA PRO A 112 -16.13 -24.14 14.62
C PRO A 112 -17.40 -23.90 15.44
N GLU A 113 -17.29 -23.30 16.62
CA GLU A 113 -18.44 -22.91 17.46
C GLU A 113 -19.19 -21.73 16.85
N GLU A 114 -18.49 -20.69 16.44
CA GLU A 114 -19.07 -19.52 15.78
C GLU A 114 -19.66 -19.88 14.42
N ILE A 115 -19.06 -20.82 13.69
CA ILE A 115 -19.63 -21.37 12.45
C ILE A 115 -21.00 -22.00 12.73
N ARG A 116 -21.11 -22.82 13.78
CA ARG A 116 -22.40 -23.44 14.16
C ARG A 116 -23.42 -22.39 14.58
N GLU A 117 -23.00 -21.39 15.35
CA GLU A 117 -23.85 -20.28 15.77
C GLU A 117 -24.38 -19.49 14.58
N LEU A 118 -23.50 -19.03 13.68
CA LEU A 118 -23.87 -18.25 12.50
C LEU A 118 -24.79 -19.01 11.54
N GLN A 119 -24.51 -20.30 11.33
CA GLN A 119 -25.36 -21.14 10.48
C GLN A 119 -26.73 -21.42 11.12
N ALA A 120 -26.78 -21.59 12.44
CA ALA A 120 -28.05 -21.71 13.15
C ALA A 120 -28.84 -20.39 13.13
N TYR A 121 -28.14 -19.24 13.10
CA TYR A 121 -28.75 -17.92 13.07
C TYR A 121 -29.41 -17.62 11.71
N GLY A 122 -28.80 -18.02 10.60
CA GLY A 122 -29.36 -17.83 9.26
C GLY A 122 -28.34 -17.76 8.12
N VAL A 123 -27.04 -17.83 8.39
CA VAL A 123 -26.00 -17.94 7.35
C VAL A 123 -26.11 -19.33 6.69
N GLU A 124 -26.05 -19.41 5.36
CA GLU A 124 -26.22 -20.68 4.63
C GLU A 124 -25.02 -21.62 4.87
N ARG A 125 -23.79 -21.09 4.76
CA ARG A 125 -22.56 -21.86 5.02
C ARG A 125 -21.36 -20.95 5.31
N ILE A 126 -20.58 -21.29 6.32
CA ILE A 126 -19.22 -20.76 6.52
C ILE A 126 -18.19 -21.88 6.28
N TYR A 127 -17.23 -21.66 5.39
CA TYR A 127 -16.19 -22.65 5.05
C TYR A 127 -14.95 -22.47 5.94
N HIS A 128 -14.57 -23.52 6.67
CA HIS A 128 -13.36 -23.58 7.49
C HIS A 128 -12.16 -24.06 6.64
N PRO A 129 -10.89 -23.75 6.98
CA PRO A 129 -9.71 -24.26 6.26
C PRO A 129 -9.70 -25.79 6.03
N ASN A 130 -10.25 -26.54 6.98
CA ASN A 130 -10.39 -28.00 6.87
C ASN A 130 -11.36 -28.42 5.75
N ASP A 131 -12.40 -27.62 5.47
CA ASP A 131 -13.33 -27.88 4.37
C ASP A 131 -12.60 -27.71 3.02
N GLY A 132 -11.80 -26.63 2.88
CA GLY A 132 -11.01 -26.38 1.69
C GLY A 132 -9.96 -27.47 1.40
N MET A 133 -9.38 -28.08 2.43
CA MET A 133 -8.47 -29.22 2.27
C MET A 133 -9.19 -30.53 1.92
N LYS A 134 -10.39 -30.76 2.46
CA LYS A 134 -11.17 -31.99 2.20
C LYS A 134 -11.84 -31.99 0.83
N MET A 135 -12.40 -30.86 0.42
CA MET A 135 -13.16 -30.71 -0.84
C MET A 135 -12.25 -30.23 -2.00
N GLY A 136 -11.21 -29.47 -1.70
CA GLY A 136 -10.54 -28.65 -2.70
C GLY A 136 -11.37 -27.41 -3.10
N LEU A 137 -10.70 -26.41 -3.68
CA LEU A 137 -11.33 -25.12 -3.98
C LEU A 137 -12.46 -25.21 -5.02
N VAL A 138 -12.33 -26.09 -6.01
CA VAL A 138 -13.31 -26.21 -7.10
C VAL A 138 -14.62 -26.83 -6.60
N GLU A 139 -14.54 -27.91 -5.83
CA GLU A 139 -15.74 -28.58 -5.28
C GLU A 139 -16.42 -27.72 -4.22
N MET A 140 -15.65 -26.99 -3.41
CA MET A 140 -16.19 -26.01 -2.46
C MET A 140 -17.07 -24.96 -3.14
N ILE A 141 -16.60 -24.40 -4.26
CA ILE A 141 -17.40 -23.44 -5.03
C ILE A 141 -18.58 -24.12 -5.75
N GLY A 142 -18.43 -25.40 -6.13
CA GLY A 142 -19.56 -26.19 -6.62
C GLY A 142 -20.70 -26.30 -5.60
N ASP A 143 -20.38 -26.52 -4.32
CA ASP A 143 -21.35 -26.54 -3.22
C ASP A 143 -22.01 -25.15 -3.01
N VAL A 144 -21.22 -24.06 -3.07
CA VAL A 144 -21.76 -22.68 -3.01
C VAL A 144 -22.80 -22.45 -4.11
N VAL A 145 -22.45 -22.74 -5.37
CA VAL A 145 -23.31 -22.52 -6.53
C VAL A 145 -24.57 -23.40 -6.47
N GLN A 146 -24.43 -24.66 -6.05
CA GLN A 146 -25.54 -25.58 -5.90
C GLN A 146 -26.55 -25.11 -4.83
N ARG A 147 -26.06 -24.64 -3.68
CA ARG A 147 -26.90 -24.11 -2.59
C ARG A 147 -27.61 -22.82 -2.97
N ALA A 148 -26.92 -21.92 -3.66
CA ALA A 148 -27.52 -20.70 -4.20
C ALA A 148 -28.66 -21.02 -5.19
N ALA A 149 -28.41 -21.95 -6.13
CA ALA A 149 -29.44 -22.42 -7.07
C ALA A 149 -30.67 -23.00 -6.34
N ALA A 150 -30.46 -23.89 -5.37
CA ALA A 150 -31.55 -24.44 -4.57
C ALA A 150 -32.29 -23.37 -3.75
N GLY A 151 -31.59 -22.33 -3.30
CA GLY A 151 -32.16 -21.15 -2.65
C GLY A 151 -33.12 -20.40 -3.56
N ARG A 152 -32.67 -20.08 -4.79
CA ARG A 152 -33.46 -19.42 -5.83
C ARG A 152 -34.71 -20.25 -6.20
N ASP A 153 -34.53 -21.54 -6.45
CA ASP A 153 -35.63 -22.44 -6.87
C ASP A 153 -36.73 -22.51 -5.78
N ARG A 154 -36.36 -22.55 -4.50
CA ARG A 154 -37.33 -22.51 -3.38
C ARG A 154 -38.08 -21.17 -3.31
N HIS A 155 -37.39 -20.06 -3.52
CA HIS A 155 -38.02 -18.74 -3.52
C HIS A 155 -39.03 -18.59 -4.66
N LEU A 156 -38.64 -18.98 -5.88
CA LEU A 156 -39.53 -18.98 -7.04
C LEU A 156 -40.76 -19.86 -6.80
N ALA A 157 -40.60 -21.05 -6.22
CA ALA A 157 -41.72 -21.93 -5.86
C ALA A 157 -42.70 -21.30 -4.85
N GLN A 158 -42.20 -20.50 -3.90
CA GLN A 158 -43.01 -19.81 -2.88
C GLN A 158 -43.71 -18.55 -3.42
N ALA A 159 -43.16 -17.92 -4.46
CA ALA A 159 -43.68 -16.69 -5.07
C ALA A 159 -44.94 -16.91 -5.95
N HIS A 160 -45.39 -18.16 -6.12
CA HIS A 160 -46.53 -18.54 -6.96
C HIS A 160 -47.92 -18.28 -6.35
N ASP A 161 -48.03 -17.83 -5.09
CA ASP A 161 -49.31 -17.66 -4.36
C ASP A 161 -49.72 -16.19 -4.05
N ALA A 162 -49.07 -15.18 -4.64
CA ALA A 162 -49.44 -13.77 -4.40
C ALA A 162 -50.38 -13.21 -5.48
N ALA A 163 -51.62 -12.91 -5.09
CA ALA A 163 -52.65 -12.30 -5.92
C ALA A 163 -52.52 -10.77 -5.98
N ASP A 164 -51.80 -10.24 -6.99
CA ASP A 164 -52.16 -9.06 -7.79
C ASP A 164 -51.09 -8.82 -8.87
N ALA A 165 -51.42 -9.01 -10.16
CA ALA A 165 -50.45 -9.01 -11.25
C ALA A 165 -49.96 -7.60 -11.65
N ASP A 166 -50.75 -6.55 -11.41
CA ASP A 166 -50.45 -5.19 -11.89
C ASP A 166 -49.54 -4.38 -10.94
N ALA A 167 -49.63 -4.60 -9.62
CA ALA A 167 -48.79 -3.89 -8.63
C ALA A 167 -47.31 -4.31 -8.69
N ARG A 168 -47.03 -5.53 -9.17
CA ARG A 168 -45.69 -6.14 -9.22
C ARG A 168 -44.72 -5.45 -10.19
N PHE A 169 -45.23 -4.74 -11.21
CA PHE A 169 -44.41 -4.13 -12.27
C PHE A 169 -44.34 -2.59 -12.20
N MET A 170 -44.92 -1.99 -11.15
CA MET A 170 -44.84 -0.56 -10.87
C MET A 170 -44.50 -0.30 -9.39
N PRO A 171 -43.32 -0.77 -8.92
CA PRO A 171 -42.86 -0.49 -7.56
C PRO A 171 -42.65 1.01 -7.34
N ASP A 172 -42.72 1.43 -6.08
CA ASP A 172 -42.34 2.80 -5.68
C ASP A 172 -40.86 3.05 -5.97
N ILE A 173 -40.46 4.32 -6.12
CA ILE A 173 -39.07 4.70 -6.39
C ILE A 173 -38.14 4.32 -5.24
N ASP A 174 -38.65 4.26 -4.00
CA ASP A 174 -37.90 3.89 -2.81
C ASP A 174 -37.94 2.37 -2.52
N ASP A 175 -38.75 1.61 -3.28
CA ASP A 175 -38.74 0.13 -3.25
C ASP A 175 -37.62 -0.42 -4.16
N GLU A 176 -36.37 -0.34 -3.68
CA GLU A 176 -35.19 -0.81 -4.41
C GLU A 176 -35.25 -2.30 -4.77
N ILE A 177 -35.97 -3.11 -3.99
CA ILE A 177 -36.16 -4.55 -4.19
C ILE A 177 -37.09 -4.80 -5.36
N GLY A 178 -38.27 -4.16 -5.34
CA GLY A 178 -39.23 -4.23 -6.43
C GLY A 178 -38.63 -3.74 -7.75
N LEU A 179 -37.83 -2.66 -7.72
CA LEU A 179 -37.09 -2.20 -8.88
C LEU A 179 -36.14 -3.28 -9.43
N GLY A 180 -35.37 -3.93 -8.55
CA GLY A 180 -34.47 -5.03 -8.91
C GLY A 180 -35.19 -6.23 -9.53
N HIS A 181 -36.30 -6.65 -8.93
CA HIS A 181 -37.10 -7.80 -9.40
C HIS A 181 -37.67 -7.56 -10.80
N VAL A 182 -38.18 -6.36 -11.09
CA VAL A 182 -38.72 -6.04 -12.43
C VAL A 182 -37.60 -6.03 -13.47
N LEU A 183 -36.42 -5.48 -13.13
CA LEU A 183 -35.27 -5.50 -14.02
C LEU A 183 -34.78 -6.93 -14.30
N SER A 184 -34.74 -7.80 -13.30
CA SER A 184 -34.44 -9.23 -13.49
C SER A 184 -35.48 -9.92 -14.37
N ALA A 185 -36.77 -9.65 -14.16
CA ALA A 185 -37.84 -10.24 -14.98
C ALA A 185 -37.74 -9.86 -16.46
N ILE A 186 -37.34 -8.62 -16.75
CA ILE A 186 -37.05 -8.15 -18.10
C ILE A 186 -35.80 -8.86 -18.65
N GLU A 187 -34.71 -8.94 -17.88
CA GLU A 187 -33.43 -9.52 -18.30
C GLU A 187 -33.49 -11.02 -18.57
N ASP A 188 -34.32 -11.73 -17.81
CA ASP A 188 -34.53 -13.17 -17.91
C ASP A 188 -35.61 -13.55 -18.93
N ASN A 189 -36.25 -12.56 -19.57
CA ASN A 189 -37.40 -12.74 -20.47
C ASN A 189 -38.53 -13.56 -19.82
N SER A 190 -38.75 -13.39 -18.52
CA SER A 190 -39.80 -14.10 -17.77
C SER A 190 -41.18 -13.44 -17.92
N VAL A 191 -41.23 -12.23 -18.51
CA VAL A 191 -42.47 -11.53 -18.88
C VAL A 191 -42.87 -11.92 -20.30
N GLY A 192 -44.10 -12.42 -20.47
CA GLY A 192 -44.61 -12.77 -21.79
C GLY A 192 -44.71 -11.56 -22.72
N GLU A 193 -44.41 -11.71 -24.01
CA GLU A 193 -44.21 -10.54 -24.90
C GLU A 193 -45.49 -9.70 -25.14
N ALA A 194 -46.67 -10.31 -24.98
CA ALA A 194 -47.93 -9.56 -24.97
C ALA A 194 -48.06 -8.63 -23.75
N GLU A 195 -47.60 -9.09 -22.59
CA GLU A 195 -47.60 -8.32 -21.33
C GLU A 195 -46.50 -7.27 -21.33
N LEU A 196 -45.29 -7.62 -21.78
CA LEU A 196 -44.19 -6.66 -21.94
C LEU A 196 -44.56 -5.56 -22.95
N GLY A 197 -45.28 -5.89 -24.03
CA GLY A 197 -45.86 -4.92 -24.94
C GLY A 197 -46.87 -3.95 -24.29
N ARG A 198 -47.66 -4.42 -23.30
CA ARG A 198 -48.55 -3.57 -22.48
C ARG A 198 -47.74 -2.68 -21.54
N LEU A 199 -46.75 -3.24 -20.85
CA LEU A 199 -45.88 -2.53 -19.92
C LEU A 199 -45.08 -1.43 -20.62
N ARG A 200 -44.51 -1.70 -21.81
CA ARG A 200 -43.82 -0.70 -22.64
C ARG A 200 -44.69 0.54 -22.89
N LYS A 201 -45.98 0.35 -23.20
CA LYS A 201 -46.93 1.46 -23.39
C LYS A 201 -47.20 2.22 -22.10
N GLN A 202 -47.39 1.50 -20.99
CA GLN A 202 -47.60 2.11 -19.67
C GLN A 202 -46.37 2.91 -19.23
N TRP A 203 -45.17 2.36 -19.37
CA TRP A 203 -43.93 3.05 -19.08
C TRP A 203 -43.74 4.25 -19.98
N GLN A 204 -44.08 4.17 -21.27
CA GLN A 204 -43.98 5.32 -22.17
C GLN A 204 -44.94 6.45 -21.79
N LEU A 205 -46.14 6.14 -21.26
CA LEU A 205 -47.10 7.13 -20.79
C LEU A 205 -46.70 7.75 -19.44
N ALA A 206 -46.07 6.95 -18.56
CA ALA A 206 -45.63 7.37 -17.24
C ALA A 206 -44.21 7.97 -17.23
N ALA A 207 -43.41 7.69 -18.26
CA ALA A 207 -42.10 8.28 -18.47
C ALA A 207 -42.29 9.78 -18.70
N GLY A 208 -42.00 10.57 -17.67
CA GLY A 208 -41.97 12.02 -17.76
C GLY A 208 -40.81 12.51 -18.63
N HIS A 209 -40.35 13.74 -18.36
CA HIS A 209 -39.26 14.37 -19.10
C HIS A 209 -37.85 13.91 -18.70
N THR A 210 -37.71 12.76 -18.01
CA THR A 210 -36.43 12.24 -17.50
C THR A 210 -35.41 12.04 -18.63
N PRO A 211 -34.29 12.77 -18.64
CA PRO A 211 -33.22 12.59 -19.61
C PRO A 211 -32.43 11.30 -19.38
N VAL A 212 -31.96 10.69 -20.47
CA VAL A 212 -31.05 9.54 -20.46
C VAL A 212 -29.69 9.94 -21.01
N VAL A 213 -28.64 9.86 -20.20
CA VAL A 213 -27.25 10.11 -20.61
C VAL A 213 -26.55 8.76 -20.84
N GLY A 214 -26.06 8.52 -22.06
CA GLY A 214 -25.29 7.33 -22.38
C GLY A 214 -23.81 7.61 -22.35
N ILE A 215 -23.04 6.88 -21.54
CA ILE A 215 -21.59 6.99 -21.44
C ILE A 215 -20.98 5.75 -22.07
N THR A 216 -20.29 5.93 -23.20
CA THR A 216 -19.56 4.87 -23.89
C THR A 216 -18.10 5.26 -24.11
N GLY A 217 -17.26 4.31 -24.51
CA GLY A 217 -15.82 4.55 -24.58
C GLY A 217 -15.00 3.27 -24.70
N THR A 218 -13.72 3.42 -25.00
CA THR A 218 -12.80 2.28 -25.06
C THR A 218 -12.63 1.61 -23.69
N GLY A 219 -12.34 0.30 -23.70
CA GLY A 219 -12.05 -0.43 -22.47
C GLY A 219 -10.90 0.20 -21.68
N GLY A 220 -11.08 0.42 -20.38
CA GLY A 220 -10.06 1.02 -19.51
C GLY A 220 -9.89 2.54 -19.63
N ALA A 221 -10.70 3.24 -20.43
CA ALA A 221 -10.66 4.71 -20.53
C ALA A 221 -11.08 5.44 -19.24
N GLY A 222 -11.71 4.74 -18.30
CA GLY A 222 -12.16 5.29 -17.01
C GLY A 222 -13.62 5.76 -17.02
N LYS A 223 -14.48 5.11 -17.83
CA LYS A 223 -15.92 5.40 -17.93
C LYS A 223 -16.62 5.42 -16.56
N SER A 224 -16.59 4.33 -15.81
CA SER A 224 -17.21 4.25 -14.49
C SER A 224 -16.60 5.20 -13.45
N SER A 225 -15.33 5.60 -13.59
CA SER A 225 -14.74 6.68 -12.77
C SER A 225 -15.27 8.06 -13.14
N VAL A 226 -15.44 8.36 -14.44
CA VAL A 226 -16.08 9.59 -14.91
C VAL A 226 -17.55 9.62 -14.47
N THR A 227 -18.27 8.49 -14.57
CA THR A 227 -19.64 8.32 -14.09
C THR A 227 -19.75 8.67 -12.61
N ASP A 228 -18.89 8.10 -11.76
CA ASP A 228 -18.86 8.39 -10.32
C ASP A 228 -18.58 9.88 -10.01
N GLU A 229 -17.60 10.49 -10.70
CA GLU A 229 -17.31 11.91 -10.52
C GLU A 229 -18.49 12.81 -10.95
N LEU A 230 -19.23 12.42 -11.99
CA LEU A 230 -20.46 13.11 -12.40
C LEU A 230 -21.57 12.94 -11.35
N LEU A 231 -21.78 11.72 -10.84
CA LEU A 231 -22.75 11.46 -9.76
C LEU A 231 -22.44 12.34 -8.55
N ASN A 232 -21.19 12.40 -8.10
CA ASN A 232 -20.77 13.29 -7.01
C ASN A 232 -21.16 14.75 -7.26
N ARG A 233 -20.95 15.27 -8.48
CA ARG A 233 -21.28 16.66 -8.83
C ARG A 233 -22.78 16.90 -8.93
N PHE A 234 -23.55 15.95 -9.45
CA PHE A 234 -25.01 16.02 -9.43
C PHE A 234 -25.54 16.02 -7.99
N LEU A 235 -25.07 15.09 -7.15
CA LEU A 235 -25.50 14.95 -5.76
C LEU A 235 -25.16 16.18 -4.91
N ALA A 236 -24.04 16.85 -5.21
CA ALA A 236 -23.61 18.08 -4.56
C ALA A 236 -24.38 19.32 -5.04
N CYS A 237 -24.61 19.46 -6.35
CA CYS A 237 -25.29 20.64 -6.91
C CYS A 237 -26.81 20.57 -6.77
N PHE A 238 -27.39 19.37 -6.72
CA PHE A 238 -28.84 19.15 -6.70
C PHE A 238 -29.20 18.20 -5.54
N PRO A 239 -29.31 18.71 -4.30
CA PRO A 239 -29.46 17.88 -3.09
C PRO A 239 -30.69 16.96 -3.08
N ALA A 240 -31.76 17.32 -3.80
CA ALA A 240 -32.99 16.53 -3.84
C ALA A 240 -33.06 15.54 -5.02
N MET A 241 -32.07 15.52 -5.91
CA MET A 241 -32.11 14.77 -7.17
C MET A 241 -32.01 13.26 -6.94
N ARG A 242 -32.83 12.49 -7.68
CA ARG A 242 -32.83 11.02 -7.75
C ARG A 242 -32.23 10.55 -9.07
N ILE A 243 -31.24 9.65 -9.03
CA ILE A 243 -30.51 9.19 -10.22
C ILE A 243 -30.55 7.67 -10.31
N ALA A 244 -30.82 7.13 -11.50
CA ALA A 244 -30.67 5.70 -11.79
C ALA A 244 -29.46 5.46 -12.71
N VAL A 245 -28.68 4.42 -12.43
CA VAL A 245 -27.50 4.03 -13.20
C VAL A 245 -27.67 2.59 -13.68
N VAL A 246 -27.48 2.36 -14.98
CA VAL A 246 -27.40 1.02 -15.56
C VAL A 246 -26.03 0.86 -16.21
N SER A 247 -25.22 -0.04 -15.68
CA SER A 247 -23.88 -0.33 -16.23
C SER A 247 -23.85 -1.71 -16.86
N VAL A 248 -23.19 -1.83 -18.01
CA VAL A 248 -23.10 -3.06 -18.79
C VAL A 248 -21.66 -3.55 -18.89
N ASP A 249 -21.42 -4.80 -18.48
CA ASP A 249 -20.10 -5.45 -18.54
C ASP A 249 -20.11 -6.70 -19.45
N PRO A 250 -18.97 -7.08 -20.05
CA PRO A 250 -18.92 -8.17 -21.01
C PRO A 250 -19.02 -9.57 -20.37
N THR A 251 -19.85 -10.45 -20.94
CA THR A 251 -19.93 -11.87 -20.56
C THR A 251 -18.75 -12.68 -21.11
N ARG A 252 -18.17 -13.61 -20.32
CA ARG A 252 -17.10 -14.50 -20.78
C ARG A 252 -17.65 -15.63 -21.66
N ARG A 253 -17.14 -15.69 -22.89
CA ARG A 253 -17.56 -16.67 -23.92
C ARG A 253 -17.45 -18.13 -23.50
N ARG A 254 -16.41 -18.50 -22.74
CA ARG A 254 -16.10 -19.91 -22.41
C ARG A 254 -16.95 -20.46 -21.27
N THR A 255 -17.30 -19.61 -20.29
CA THR A 255 -17.94 -20.05 -19.04
C THR A 255 -19.39 -19.59 -18.93
N GLY A 256 -19.82 -18.60 -19.71
CA GLY A 256 -21.15 -17.99 -19.59
C GLY A 256 -21.29 -16.99 -18.44
N GLY A 257 -20.33 -16.95 -17.51
CA GLY A 257 -20.32 -16.01 -16.39
C GLY A 257 -19.77 -14.63 -16.73
N ALA A 258 -20.05 -13.64 -15.89
CA ALA A 258 -19.60 -12.25 -16.06
C ALA A 258 -18.97 -11.72 -14.77
N LEU A 259 -18.02 -10.80 -14.90
CA LEU A 259 -17.51 -10.01 -13.78
C LEU A 259 -18.08 -8.61 -13.97
N LEU A 260 -19.07 -8.26 -13.16
CA LEU A 260 -19.75 -6.98 -13.18
C LEU A 260 -18.97 -6.05 -12.25
N GLY A 261 -18.01 -5.35 -12.85
CA GLY A 261 -16.95 -4.63 -12.16
C GLY A 261 -17.11 -3.13 -12.11
N ASP A 262 -18.13 -2.54 -12.74
CA ASP A 262 -18.35 -1.10 -12.69
C ASP A 262 -18.72 -0.58 -11.29
N ARG A 263 -19.54 -1.34 -10.55
CA ARG A 263 -20.01 -0.96 -9.19
C ARG A 263 -18.85 -0.75 -8.21
N ILE A 264 -17.72 -1.45 -8.36
CA ILE A 264 -16.55 -1.30 -7.47
C ILE A 264 -15.95 0.12 -7.50
N ARG A 265 -16.13 0.84 -8.63
CA ARG A 265 -15.52 2.15 -8.88
C ARG A 265 -16.33 3.33 -8.35
N MET A 266 -17.58 3.10 -7.97
CA MET A 266 -18.53 4.16 -7.67
C MET A 266 -18.72 4.33 -6.16
N ASN A 267 -18.03 5.30 -5.57
CA ASN A 267 -18.17 5.63 -4.15
C ASN A 267 -19.51 6.36 -3.87
N SER A 268 -20.06 7.06 -4.88
CA SER A 268 -21.32 7.81 -4.79
C SER A 268 -22.54 6.95 -4.45
N LEU A 269 -22.46 5.63 -4.67
CA LEU A 269 -23.56 4.69 -4.47
C LEU A 269 -23.99 4.54 -3.01
N ARG A 270 -23.22 5.04 -2.04
CA ARG A 270 -23.65 5.13 -0.64
C ARG A 270 -24.88 6.00 -0.46
N SER A 271 -25.13 6.96 -1.37
CA SER A 271 -26.31 7.82 -1.25
C SER A 271 -27.60 7.04 -1.57
N PRO A 272 -28.65 7.11 -0.73
CA PRO A 272 -29.95 6.51 -1.00
C PRO A 272 -30.64 7.11 -2.25
N ARG A 273 -30.13 8.25 -2.72
CA ARG A 273 -30.61 8.98 -3.90
C ARG A 273 -30.17 8.36 -5.23
N VAL A 274 -29.23 7.41 -5.20
CA VAL A 274 -28.70 6.75 -6.40
C VAL A 274 -29.08 5.28 -6.39
N TYR A 275 -29.80 4.84 -7.42
CA TYR A 275 -30.07 3.43 -7.68
C TYR A 275 -29.12 2.92 -8.78
N MET A 276 -28.55 1.72 -8.65
CA MET A 276 -27.69 1.14 -9.67
C MET A 276 -28.04 -0.33 -9.95
N ARG A 277 -28.08 -0.70 -11.24
CA ARG A 277 -28.16 -2.08 -11.72
C ARG A 277 -26.99 -2.39 -12.64
N SER A 278 -26.31 -3.50 -12.38
CA SER A 278 -25.23 -4.02 -13.22
C SER A 278 -25.76 -5.15 -14.11
N MET A 279 -25.55 -5.06 -15.42
CA MET A 279 -26.04 -6.04 -16.39
C MET A 279 -24.88 -6.65 -17.19
N ALA A 280 -25.04 -7.91 -17.59
CA ALA A 280 -24.11 -8.54 -18.51
C ALA A 280 -24.59 -8.36 -19.96
N THR A 281 -23.68 -8.35 -20.94
CA THR A 281 -24.09 -8.25 -22.36
C THR A 281 -24.94 -9.45 -22.83
N ARG A 282 -24.72 -10.65 -22.26
CA ARG A 282 -25.41 -11.94 -22.56
C ARG A 282 -25.43 -12.34 -24.06
N ARG A 283 -24.79 -11.58 -24.95
CA ARG A 283 -24.71 -11.79 -26.41
C ARG A 283 -23.29 -11.53 -26.94
N GLN A 284 -22.98 -12.09 -28.11
CA GLN A 284 -21.66 -11.98 -28.75
C GLN A 284 -21.48 -10.64 -29.46
N ASN A 285 -20.35 -9.95 -29.23
CA ASN A 285 -19.92 -8.75 -29.99
C ASN A 285 -20.87 -7.55 -29.94
N VAL A 286 -21.65 -7.42 -28.86
CA VAL A 286 -22.56 -6.29 -28.62
C VAL A 286 -22.08 -5.55 -27.37
N ALA A 287 -22.04 -4.22 -27.43
CA ALA A 287 -21.64 -3.36 -26.32
C ALA A 287 -22.76 -3.15 -25.27
N THR A 288 -23.98 -3.52 -25.64
CA THR A 288 -25.22 -3.32 -24.89
C THR A 288 -25.96 -4.65 -24.68
N ASN A 289 -26.90 -4.67 -23.74
CA ASN A 289 -27.84 -5.79 -23.57
C ASN A 289 -29.08 -5.55 -24.44
N ALA A 290 -29.60 -6.58 -25.09
CA ALA A 290 -30.77 -6.47 -25.96
C ALA A 290 -32.04 -5.97 -25.27
N VAL A 291 -32.15 -6.14 -23.96
CA VAL A 291 -33.29 -5.67 -23.16
C VAL A 291 -33.08 -4.26 -22.58
N LEU A 292 -31.92 -3.64 -22.82
CA LEU A 292 -31.54 -2.37 -22.20
C LEU A 292 -32.55 -1.25 -22.48
N LYS A 293 -33.16 -1.24 -23.67
CA LYS A 293 -34.22 -0.29 -24.04
C LYS A 293 -35.43 -0.38 -23.11
N ASP A 294 -35.83 -1.60 -22.75
CA ASP A 294 -36.98 -1.84 -21.87
C ASP A 294 -36.64 -1.45 -20.43
N CYS A 295 -35.43 -1.78 -19.96
CA CYS A 295 -34.95 -1.36 -18.64
C CYS A 295 -34.89 0.18 -18.49
N ILE A 296 -34.38 0.89 -19.51
CA ILE A 296 -34.38 2.36 -19.53
C ILE A 296 -35.82 2.89 -19.50
N GLY A 297 -36.71 2.33 -20.32
CA GLY A 297 -38.12 2.70 -20.34
C GLY A 297 -38.80 2.54 -18.97
N PHE A 298 -38.56 1.42 -18.30
CA PHE A 298 -39.02 1.15 -16.95
C PHE A 298 -38.51 2.18 -15.94
N LEU A 299 -37.19 2.43 -15.89
CA LEU A 299 -36.60 3.36 -14.93
C LEU A 299 -37.09 4.81 -15.12
N LYS A 300 -37.24 5.27 -16.38
CA LYS A 300 -37.81 6.59 -16.68
C LYS A 300 -39.23 6.75 -16.11
N ALA A 301 -40.00 5.67 -16.10
CA ALA A 301 -41.37 5.68 -15.62
C ALA A 301 -41.50 5.64 -14.09
N ARG A 302 -40.39 5.55 -13.33
CA ARG A 302 -40.35 5.52 -11.86
C ARG A 302 -40.08 6.88 -11.20
N GLY A 303 -39.98 7.96 -11.98
CA GLY A 303 -39.79 9.31 -11.43
C GLY A 303 -38.36 9.64 -11.00
N PHE A 304 -37.37 8.94 -11.55
CA PHE A 304 -35.97 9.39 -11.48
C PHE A 304 -35.80 10.70 -12.28
N ASP A 305 -34.94 11.60 -11.79
CA ASP A 305 -34.64 12.88 -12.44
C ASP A 305 -33.60 12.73 -13.56
N LEU A 306 -32.80 11.66 -13.52
CA LEU A 306 -31.80 11.33 -14.53
C LEU A 306 -31.57 9.81 -14.57
N VAL A 307 -31.42 9.26 -15.79
CA VAL A 307 -30.92 7.91 -16.00
C VAL A 307 -29.57 7.97 -16.70
N ILE A 308 -28.55 7.32 -16.14
CA ILE A 308 -27.23 7.18 -16.75
C ILE A 308 -27.07 5.73 -17.21
N VAL A 309 -26.59 5.54 -18.43
CA VAL A 309 -26.33 4.22 -19.02
C VAL A 309 -24.87 4.13 -19.40
N GLU A 310 -24.12 3.24 -18.76
CA GLU A 310 -22.72 2.95 -19.09
C GLU A 310 -22.63 1.65 -19.90
N THR A 311 -21.93 1.68 -21.04
CA THR A 311 -21.73 0.48 -21.88
C THR A 311 -20.50 -0.32 -21.48
N ALA A 312 -20.39 -1.55 -21.99
CA ALA A 312 -19.13 -2.26 -21.99
C ALA A 312 -18.08 -1.50 -22.82
N GLY A 313 -16.80 -1.82 -22.65
CA GLY A 313 -15.73 -1.22 -23.46
C GLY A 313 -15.96 -1.50 -24.95
N ILE A 314 -16.03 -0.44 -25.76
CA ILE A 314 -16.37 -0.54 -27.18
C ILE A 314 -15.16 -0.48 -28.11
N GLY A 315 -15.32 -1.09 -29.29
CA GLY A 315 -14.42 -0.93 -30.43
C GLY A 315 -14.63 0.40 -31.16
N GLN A 316 -13.92 0.59 -32.28
CA GLN A 316 -13.98 1.83 -33.06
C GLN A 316 -15.33 2.02 -33.81
N SER A 317 -16.05 0.95 -34.12
CA SER A 317 -17.26 0.96 -34.96
C SER A 317 -18.57 0.71 -34.21
N ASP A 318 -18.54 0.64 -32.88
CA ASP A 318 -19.76 0.40 -32.08
C ASP A 318 -20.43 1.73 -31.71
N SER A 319 -21.68 1.92 -32.13
CA SER A 319 -22.45 3.16 -31.90
C SER A 319 -23.87 2.92 -31.37
N GLU A 320 -24.20 1.67 -30.99
CA GLU A 320 -25.56 1.25 -30.59
C GLU A 320 -26.18 2.08 -29.46
N ILE A 321 -25.36 2.61 -28.55
CA ILE A 321 -25.85 3.42 -27.42
C ILE A 321 -26.60 4.67 -27.89
N VAL A 322 -26.25 5.20 -29.07
CA VAL A 322 -26.84 6.43 -29.63
C VAL A 322 -28.34 6.28 -29.86
N ASP A 323 -28.80 5.09 -30.22
CA ASP A 323 -30.22 4.81 -30.46
C ASP A 323 -31.02 4.57 -29.17
N LEU A 324 -30.34 4.46 -28.03
CA LEU A 324 -30.95 4.11 -26.73
C LEU A 324 -31.06 5.29 -25.77
N VAL A 325 -30.30 6.38 -25.99
CA VAL A 325 -30.15 7.47 -25.02
C VAL A 325 -30.52 8.83 -25.60
N ASP A 326 -30.92 9.76 -24.73
CA ASP A 326 -31.18 11.14 -25.11
C ASP A 326 -29.89 11.92 -25.34
N PHE A 327 -28.76 11.58 -24.69
CA PHE A 327 -27.50 12.32 -24.77
C PHE A 327 -26.27 11.39 -24.76
N PRO A 328 -25.64 11.09 -25.91
CA PRO A 328 -24.47 10.21 -25.99
C PRO A 328 -23.16 10.96 -25.69
N MET A 329 -22.38 10.41 -24.76
CA MET A 329 -21.05 10.83 -24.34
C MET A 329 -20.00 9.79 -24.70
N TYR A 330 -18.83 10.24 -25.17
CA TYR A 330 -17.70 9.35 -25.48
C TYR A 330 -16.50 9.63 -24.58
N VAL A 331 -16.00 8.60 -23.89
CA VAL A 331 -14.81 8.67 -23.03
C VAL A 331 -13.66 7.94 -23.72
N MET A 332 -12.53 8.62 -23.87
CA MET A 332 -11.33 8.06 -24.50
C MET A 332 -10.06 8.52 -23.78
N THR A 333 -8.92 7.92 -24.11
CA THR A 333 -7.59 8.32 -23.62
C THR A 333 -6.74 8.87 -24.77
N SER A 334 -5.53 9.33 -24.46
CA SER A 334 -4.52 9.71 -25.45
C SER A 334 -4.00 8.53 -26.30
N ASP A 335 -4.32 7.29 -25.92
CA ASP A 335 -3.77 6.06 -26.54
C ASP A 335 -4.67 5.53 -27.67
N TYR A 336 -4.86 6.31 -28.73
CA TYR A 336 -5.63 5.91 -29.93
C TYR A 336 -4.75 5.57 -31.16
N GLY A 337 -3.43 5.59 -31.00
CA GLY A 337 -2.47 5.37 -32.08
C GLY A 337 -2.24 6.62 -32.93
N ALA A 338 -2.21 6.49 -34.26
CA ALA A 338 -2.03 7.62 -35.16
C ALA A 338 -3.30 8.48 -35.24
N ALA A 339 -3.17 9.79 -35.50
CA ALA A 339 -4.30 10.71 -35.67
C ALA A 339 -5.32 10.26 -36.73
N SER A 340 -4.88 9.53 -37.77
CA SER A 340 -5.76 8.96 -38.79
C SER A 340 -6.71 7.86 -38.27
N GLN A 341 -6.47 7.32 -37.07
CA GLN A 341 -7.40 6.37 -36.45
C GLN A 341 -8.67 7.07 -35.92
N LEU A 342 -8.59 8.37 -35.60
CA LEU A 342 -9.76 9.15 -35.17
C LEU A 342 -10.83 9.22 -36.27
N GLU A 343 -10.44 9.14 -37.53
CA GLU A 343 -11.36 9.10 -38.68
C GLU A 343 -12.21 7.80 -38.73
N LYS A 344 -11.84 6.77 -37.97
CA LYS A 344 -12.52 5.47 -37.92
C LYS A 344 -13.39 5.27 -36.68
N ILE A 345 -13.38 6.23 -35.76
CA ILE A 345 -14.13 6.14 -34.52
C ILE A 345 -15.51 6.74 -34.75
N ASP A 346 -16.52 5.89 -34.97
CA ASP A 346 -17.90 6.30 -35.27
C ASP A 346 -18.47 7.19 -34.16
N MET A 347 -18.13 6.91 -32.90
CA MET A 347 -18.60 7.75 -31.78
C MET A 347 -18.12 9.20 -31.84
N LEU A 348 -17.07 9.56 -32.58
CA LEU A 348 -16.70 10.96 -32.77
C LEU A 348 -17.69 11.72 -33.67
N ASP A 349 -18.44 11.01 -34.52
CA ASP A 349 -19.55 11.58 -35.31
C ASP A 349 -20.79 11.81 -34.46
N PHE A 350 -21.12 10.86 -33.57
CA PHE A 350 -22.39 10.87 -32.85
C PHE A 350 -22.34 11.49 -31.45
N ALA A 351 -21.21 11.43 -30.75
CA ALA A 351 -21.10 11.93 -29.37
C ALA A 351 -21.34 13.44 -29.30
N GLU A 352 -22.21 13.85 -28.39
CA GLU A 352 -22.50 15.27 -28.16
C GLU A 352 -21.49 15.91 -27.22
N LEU A 353 -20.78 15.08 -26.46
CA LEU A 353 -19.71 15.48 -25.57
C LEU A 353 -18.65 14.37 -25.53
N ILE A 354 -17.39 14.77 -25.63
CA ILE A 354 -16.23 13.87 -25.57
C ILE A 354 -15.39 14.21 -24.35
N ALA A 355 -15.10 13.21 -23.52
CA ALA A 355 -14.17 13.31 -22.41
C ALA A 355 -12.84 12.64 -22.81
N LEU A 356 -11.79 13.44 -22.97
CA LEU A 356 -10.42 12.93 -23.04
C LEU A 356 -9.93 12.72 -21.61
N ASN A 357 -10.20 11.53 -21.08
CA ASN A 357 -9.86 11.15 -19.73
C ASN A 357 -8.41 10.62 -19.62
N LYS A 358 -7.89 10.59 -18.38
CA LYS A 358 -6.48 10.33 -18.10
C LYS A 358 -5.56 11.35 -18.77
N TYR A 359 -5.96 12.62 -18.67
CA TYR A 359 -5.26 13.75 -19.30
C TYR A 359 -3.86 14.01 -18.70
N ASP A 360 -3.53 13.36 -17.59
CA ASP A 360 -2.20 13.28 -16.99
C ASP A 360 -1.20 12.45 -17.83
N ARG A 361 -1.69 11.67 -18.81
CA ARG A 361 -0.84 10.85 -19.68
C ARG A 361 -0.05 11.67 -20.69
N ARG A 362 1.11 11.13 -21.06
CA ARG A 362 1.97 11.72 -22.10
C ARG A 362 1.22 11.78 -23.44
N GLY A 363 1.30 12.94 -24.09
CA GLY A 363 0.66 13.16 -25.40
C GLY A 363 -0.81 13.58 -25.31
N ALA A 364 -1.37 13.78 -24.10
CA ALA A 364 -2.76 14.20 -23.92
C ALA A 364 -3.08 15.57 -24.55
N GLU A 365 -2.14 16.53 -24.53
CA GLU A 365 -2.32 17.84 -25.19
C GLU A 365 -2.44 17.72 -26.72
N ASP A 366 -1.56 16.91 -27.34
CA ASP A 366 -1.63 16.61 -28.77
C ASP A 366 -2.92 15.86 -29.10
N ALA A 367 -3.32 14.91 -28.25
CA ALA A 367 -4.58 14.18 -28.36
C ALA A 367 -5.79 15.12 -28.35
N LEU A 368 -5.84 16.07 -27.41
CA LEU A 368 -6.92 17.04 -27.33
C LEU A 368 -7.05 17.87 -28.60
N ARG A 369 -5.91 18.33 -29.14
CA ARG A 369 -5.87 19.07 -30.40
C ARG A 369 -6.37 18.22 -31.57
N ASP A 370 -5.94 16.98 -31.66
CA ASP A 370 -6.27 16.10 -32.78
C ASP A 370 -7.75 15.68 -32.74
N ILE A 371 -8.28 15.37 -31.56
CA ILE A 371 -9.71 15.08 -31.35
C ILE A 371 -10.57 16.30 -31.69
N ARG A 372 -10.20 17.50 -31.24
CA ARG A 372 -10.90 18.75 -31.58
C ARG A 372 -10.91 19.01 -33.09
N LYS A 373 -9.76 18.80 -33.77
CA LYS A 373 -9.68 18.92 -35.23
C LYS A 373 -10.59 17.91 -35.93
N GLN A 374 -10.59 16.65 -35.47
CA GLN A 374 -11.44 15.62 -36.06
C GLN A 374 -12.92 15.94 -35.84
N TRP A 375 -13.30 16.35 -34.63
CA TRP A 375 -14.67 16.78 -34.31
C TRP A 375 -15.16 17.90 -35.24
N LYS A 376 -14.30 18.91 -35.50
CA LYS A 376 -14.63 20.00 -36.45
C LYS A 376 -14.85 19.47 -37.87
N ARG A 377 -14.01 18.54 -38.33
CA ARG A 377 -14.12 17.93 -39.67
C ARG A 377 -15.42 17.16 -39.81
N ASN A 378 -15.74 16.31 -38.84
CA ASN A 378 -16.95 15.48 -38.83
C ASN A 378 -18.23 16.33 -38.90
N ARG A 379 -18.20 17.55 -38.36
CA ARG A 379 -19.37 18.47 -38.32
C ARG A 379 -19.28 19.66 -39.27
N ASN A 380 -18.27 19.73 -40.14
CA ASN A 380 -17.97 20.90 -40.99
C ASN A 380 -17.91 22.25 -40.23
N ALA A 381 -17.55 22.21 -38.95
CA ALA A 381 -17.61 23.34 -38.03
C ALA A 381 -16.25 24.06 -37.90
N PHE A 382 -15.61 24.39 -39.03
CA PHE A 382 -14.24 24.91 -39.06
C PHE A 382 -14.07 26.29 -38.40
N ALA A 383 -15.14 27.09 -38.33
CA ALA A 383 -15.14 28.41 -37.72
C ALA A 383 -15.36 28.41 -36.19
N THR A 384 -15.75 27.28 -35.60
CA THR A 384 -15.98 27.17 -34.15
C THR A 384 -14.66 27.30 -33.39
N ALA A 385 -14.64 28.16 -32.37
CA ALA A 385 -13.47 28.32 -31.52
C ALA A 385 -13.21 27.06 -30.69
N ASP A 386 -11.95 26.76 -30.37
CA ASP A 386 -11.60 25.52 -29.64
C ASP A 386 -12.23 25.42 -28.25
N ALA A 387 -12.51 26.56 -27.62
CA ALA A 387 -13.18 26.64 -26.32
C ALA A 387 -14.67 26.25 -26.36
N ASP A 388 -15.30 26.31 -27.54
CA ASP A 388 -16.73 25.99 -27.74
C ASP A 388 -16.95 24.56 -28.26
N ILE A 389 -15.85 23.83 -28.54
CA ILE A 389 -15.92 22.42 -28.93
C ILE A 389 -16.19 21.58 -27.68
N PRO A 390 -17.19 20.67 -27.68
CA PRO A 390 -17.53 19.86 -26.53
C PRO A 390 -16.55 18.67 -26.35
N VAL A 391 -15.24 18.97 -26.33
CA VAL A 391 -14.15 18.03 -26.06
C VAL A 391 -13.38 18.54 -24.85
N TYR A 392 -13.50 17.82 -23.74
CA TYR A 392 -13.03 18.23 -22.43
C TYR A 392 -11.85 17.35 -21.98
N PRO A 393 -10.73 17.95 -21.55
CA PRO A 393 -9.65 17.23 -20.88
C PRO A 393 -10.07 16.93 -19.44
N THR A 394 -9.98 15.67 -19.02
CA THR A 394 -10.42 15.25 -17.68
C THR A 394 -9.44 14.30 -17.00
N ILE A 395 -9.36 14.36 -15.68
CA ILE A 395 -8.61 13.39 -14.86
C ILE A 395 -9.54 12.87 -13.77
N ALA A 396 -10.35 11.84 -14.07
CA ALA A 396 -11.32 11.32 -13.12
C ALA A 396 -10.70 10.71 -11.85
N SER A 397 -9.41 10.32 -11.89
CA SER A 397 -8.66 9.87 -10.72
C SER A 397 -8.26 11.01 -9.77
N GLN A 398 -8.28 12.25 -10.25
CA GLN A 398 -7.96 13.43 -9.47
C GLN A 398 -9.22 13.94 -8.77
N PHE A 399 -9.17 14.02 -7.44
CA PHE A 399 -10.27 14.56 -6.66
C PHE A 399 -10.55 16.03 -7.05
N ASN A 400 -11.83 16.37 -7.21
CA ASN A 400 -12.30 17.70 -7.60
C ASN A 400 -11.59 18.25 -8.85
N ASP A 401 -11.39 17.39 -9.85
CA ASP A 401 -10.77 17.76 -11.12
C ASP A 401 -11.51 18.94 -11.79
N PRO A 402 -10.82 20.05 -12.11
CA PRO A 402 -11.45 21.20 -12.78
C PRO A 402 -11.92 20.86 -14.21
N GLY A 403 -11.26 19.90 -14.87
CA GLY A 403 -11.67 19.39 -16.18
C GLY A 403 -13.05 18.75 -16.14
N ILE A 404 -13.28 17.84 -15.20
CA ILE A 404 -14.60 17.23 -14.96
C ILE A 404 -15.64 18.29 -14.57
N SER A 405 -15.30 19.25 -13.70
CA SER A 405 -16.24 20.31 -13.29
C SER A 405 -16.64 21.21 -14.47
N TRP A 406 -15.68 21.57 -15.33
CA TRP A 406 -15.95 22.31 -16.57
C TRP A 406 -16.83 21.51 -17.54
N MET A 407 -16.54 20.22 -17.70
CA MET A 407 -17.35 19.29 -18.49
C MET A 407 -18.78 19.17 -17.95
N PHE A 408 -18.93 19.05 -16.62
CA PHE A 408 -20.21 18.89 -15.93
C PHE A 408 -21.14 20.09 -16.11
N ILE A 409 -20.63 21.34 -15.93
CA ILE A 409 -21.46 22.54 -16.18
C ILE A 409 -21.95 22.55 -17.63
N ASN A 410 -21.09 22.17 -18.58
CA ASN A 410 -21.47 22.13 -19.98
C ASN A 410 -22.43 20.99 -20.30
N LEU A 411 -22.30 19.82 -19.67
CA LEU A 411 -23.29 18.75 -19.75
C LEU A 411 -24.66 19.26 -19.30
N CYS A 412 -24.75 19.90 -18.14
CA CYS A 412 -25.98 20.50 -17.65
C CYS A 412 -26.56 21.55 -18.62
N ARG A 413 -25.72 22.42 -19.19
CA ARG A 413 -26.12 23.40 -20.21
C ARG A 413 -26.68 22.72 -21.48
N LEU A 414 -25.96 21.73 -22.01
CA LEU A 414 -26.33 21.02 -23.23
C LEU A 414 -27.60 20.20 -23.06
N LEU A 415 -27.81 19.58 -21.89
CA LEU A 415 -29.05 18.91 -21.54
C LEU A 415 -30.24 19.88 -21.66
N ARG A 416 -30.13 21.08 -21.07
CA ARG A 416 -31.16 22.14 -21.19
C ARG A 416 -31.44 22.55 -22.65
N GLU A 417 -30.39 22.81 -23.43
CA GLU A 417 -30.51 23.29 -24.81
C GLU A 417 -31.16 22.27 -25.75
N LYS A 418 -30.84 20.97 -25.60
CA LYS A 418 -31.28 19.92 -26.52
C LYS A 418 -32.79 19.68 -26.52
N LYS A 419 -33.48 19.97 -25.41
CA LYS A 419 -34.95 19.78 -25.32
C LYS A 419 -35.75 21.07 -25.59
N GLY A 420 -35.13 22.26 -25.51
CA GLY A 420 -35.74 23.52 -25.94
C GLY A 420 -35.99 23.62 -27.45
N LYS A 421 -35.26 22.82 -28.25
CA LYS A 421 -35.47 22.64 -29.70
C LYS A 421 -36.16 21.30 -29.95
N GLY A 422 -37.49 21.26 -29.87
CA GLY A 422 -38.26 20.02 -30.04
C GLY A 422 -37.84 19.21 -31.28
N GLY A 423 -37.21 18.06 -31.06
CA GLY A 423 -37.20 16.91 -31.96
C GLY A 423 -36.73 17.10 -33.41
N GLN A 424 -35.96 18.14 -33.75
CA GLN A 424 -35.34 18.26 -35.08
C GLN A 424 -33.83 18.11 -34.98
N SER A 425 -33.33 16.94 -35.38
CA SER A 425 -31.95 16.79 -35.80
C SER A 425 -31.71 17.71 -37.01
N HIS A 426 -30.84 18.70 -36.85
CA HIS A 426 -29.91 19.25 -37.85
C HIS A 426 -29.34 20.57 -37.32
N PHE A 427 -28.00 20.62 -37.18
CA PHE A 427 -27.27 21.85 -36.98
C PHE A 427 -27.56 22.82 -38.13
N SER A 428 -28.20 23.95 -37.85
CA SER A 428 -28.12 25.15 -38.68
C SER A 428 -27.34 26.22 -37.92
N PRO A 429 -26.52 27.05 -38.60
CA PRO A 429 -25.68 28.05 -37.94
C PRO A 429 -26.56 29.14 -37.33
N VAL A 430 -26.36 29.45 -36.05
CA VAL A 430 -27.06 30.56 -35.39
C VAL A 430 -26.33 31.86 -35.72
N GLU A 431 -26.97 32.75 -36.47
CA GLU A 431 -26.57 34.16 -36.54
C GLU A 431 -26.80 34.84 -35.19
N HIS A 432 -25.79 35.58 -34.72
CA HIS A 432 -25.86 36.41 -33.52
C HIS A 432 -27.02 37.42 -33.58
N ARG A 433 -27.94 37.34 -32.61
CA ARG A 433 -28.77 38.48 -32.21
C ARG A 433 -28.56 38.80 -30.74
N SER A 434 -28.23 40.06 -30.47
CA SER A 434 -27.98 40.66 -29.16
C SER A 434 -29.22 40.63 -28.25
N PRO A 435 -29.06 40.63 -26.92
CA PRO A 435 -30.18 40.53 -25.99
C PRO A 435 -30.85 41.89 -25.80
N GLN A 436 -32.14 41.96 -26.07
CA GLN A 436 -33.03 42.95 -25.46
C GLN A 436 -34.11 42.18 -24.70
N HIS A 437 -34.16 42.39 -23.39
CA HIS A 437 -35.22 41.93 -22.51
C HIS A 437 -36.58 42.48 -22.96
N PRO A 438 -37.62 41.65 -22.82
CA PRO A 438 -38.75 42.09 -22.00
C PRO A 438 -39.06 41.07 -20.91
N GLU A 439 -39.28 41.61 -19.71
CA GLU A 439 -39.83 40.90 -18.56
C GLU A 439 -41.26 40.40 -18.86
N GLY A 440 -41.59 39.21 -18.34
CA GLY A 440 -42.98 38.78 -18.18
C GLY A 440 -43.40 37.55 -18.98
N LYS A 441 -42.91 36.37 -18.58
CA LYS A 441 -43.63 35.09 -18.38
C LYS A 441 -42.59 34.02 -18.09
N SER A 442 -42.72 33.34 -16.96
CA SER A 442 -41.89 32.17 -16.62
C SER A 442 -42.27 31.03 -17.56
N ASP A 443 -41.56 30.90 -18.69
CA ASP A 443 -41.48 29.64 -19.39
C ASP A 443 -40.75 28.67 -18.44
N SER A 444 -41.51 27.78 -17.82
CA SER A 444 -40.98 26.70 -17.00
C SER A 444 -39.99 25.89 -17.84
N ASP A 445 -38.74 25.79 -17.41
CA ASP A 445 -37.74 24.94 -18.05
C ASP A 445 -38.32 23.50 -18.14
N PRO A 446 -38.50 22.92 -19.33
CA PRO A 446 -39.12 21.60 -19.49
C PRO A 446 -38.29 20.44 -18.90
N LEU A 447 -37.04 20.69 -18.50
CA LEU A 447 -36.19 19.75 -17.74
C LEU A 447 -36.20 20.00 -16.23
N SER A 448 -36.80 21.10 -15.77
CA SER A 448 -36.91 21.36 -14.34
C SER A 448 -37.91 20.38 -13.72
N SER A 449 -37.38 19.48 -12.88
CA SER A 449 -38.20 18.80 -11.89
C SER A 449 -38.23 19.66 -10.62
N PRO A 450 -39.14 19.39 -9.66
CA PRO A 450 -39.09 20.05 -8.35
C PRO A 450 -37.74 19.87 -7.62
N ARG A 451 -36.89 18.95 -8.08
CA ARG A 451 -35.64 18.52 -7.43
C ARG A 451 -34.37 18.97 -8.17
N CYS A 452 -34.46 19.36 -9.44
CA CYS A 452 -33.30 19.73 -10.26
C CYS A 452 -33.72 20.68 -11.40
N ASP A 453 -32.99 21.77 -11.59
CA ASP A 453 -33.13 22.74 -12.69
C ASP A 453 -31.94 22.69 -13.67
N PHE A 454 -31.04 21.72 -13.48
CA PHE A 454 -29.78 21.59 -14.19
C PHE A 454 -28.94 22.89 -14.21
N THR A 455 -29.03 23.78 -13.22
CA THR A 455 -28.25 25.04 -13.16
C THR A 455 -27.25 24.98 -11.99
N PRO A 456 -26.09 24.30 -12.18
CA PRO A 456 -25.15 24.11 -11.09
C PRO A 456 -24.41 25.41 -10.73
N GLN A 457 -24.22 25.65 -9.44
CA GLN A 457 -23.36 26.73 -8.93
C GLN A 457 -21.98 26.16 -8.57
N LEU A 458 -21.07 26.14 -9.55
CA LEU A 458 -19.69 25.69 -9.38
C LEU A 458 -18.72 26.73 -9.95
N ASP A 459 -17.61 26.94 -9.25
CA ASP A 459 -16.51 27.75 -9.79
C ASP A 459 -15.80 26.99 -10.92
N THR A 460 -15.75 27.60 -12.10
CA THR A 460 -15.05 27.09 -13.29
C THR A 460 -14.03 28.09 -13.82
N SER A 461 -13.51 28.95 -12.95
CA SER A 461 -12.36 29.83 -13.22
C SER A 461 -11.15 29.02 -13.72
N LEU A 462 -10.94 27.82 -13.16
CA LEU A 462 -10.00 26.81 -13.64
C LEU A 462 -10.75 25.79 -14.51
N LYS A 463 -10.35 25.66 -15.78
CA LYS A 463 -10.97 24.73 -16.75
C LYS A 463 -10.06 23.58 -17.17
N GLU A 464 -8.76 23.82 -17.20
CA GLU A 464 -7.80 22.79 -17.59
C GLU A 464 -7.31 22.03 -16.36
N PRO A 465 -7.37 20.69 -16.39
CA PRO A 465 -6.81 19.86 -15.33
C PRO A 465 -5.30 20.10 -15.26
N ARG A 466 -4.81 20.41 -14.06
CA ARG A 466 -3.37 20.44 -13.80
C ARG A 466 -2.97 19.09 -13.26
N ALA A 467 -2.43 18.24 -14.14
CA ALA A 467 -1.83 16.98 -13.72
C ALA A 467 -0.77 17.28 -12.66
N THR A 468 -0.99 16.83 -11.42
CA THR A 468 0.06 16.87 -10.40
C THR A 468 1.04 15.76 -10.76
N VAL A 469 2.04 16.09 -11.58
CA VAL A 469 3.08 15.13 -11.97
C VAL A 469 3.92 14.81 -10.72
N LEU A 470 3.62 13.69 -10.05
CA LEU A 470 4.34 13.23 -8.86
C LEU A 470 5.81 12.94 -9.19
N ILE A 471 6.05 12.29 -10.32
CA ILE A 471 7.38 11.99 -10.86
C ILE A 471 7.50 12.62 -12.24
N PRO A 472 8.41 13.60 -12.45
CA PRO A 472 8.60 14.23 -13.75
C PRO A 472 8.86 13.22 -14.86
N GLY A 473 8.24 13.40 -16.03
CA GLY A 473 8.34 12.47 -17.17
C GLY A 473 9.79 12.12 -17.58
N ALA A 474 10.72 13.07 -17.44
CA ALA A 474 12.14 12.87 -17.73
C ALA A 474 12.84 11.91 -16.76
N ARG A 475 12.26 11.65 -15.57
CA ARG A 475 12.84 10.82 -14.51
C ARG A 475 12.21 9.44 -14.41
N VAL A 476 11.19 9.12 -15.24
CA VAL A 476 10.40 7.88 -15.17
C VAL A 476 11.21 6.59 -15.33
N ARG A 477 12.39 6.66 -15.98
CA ARG A 477 13.29 5.50 -16.18
C ARG A 477 14.26 5.22 -15.02
N TYR A 478 14.04 5.82 -13.85
CA TYR A 478 14.93 5.67 -12.70
C TYR A 478 15.24 4.23 -12.31
N LEU A 479 14.28 3.31 -12.38
CA LEU A 479 14.49 1.89 -12.06
C LEU A 479 15.39 1.18 -13.07
N ALA A 480 15.18 1.41 -14.37
CA ALA A 480 16.03 0.87 -15.42
C ALA A 480 17.46 1.41 -15.31
N GLU A 481 17.62 2.70 -15.03
CA GLU A 481 18.93 3.33 -14.83
C GLU A 481 19.67 2.73 -13.62
N ILE A 482 18.97 2.41 -12.52
CA ILE A 482 19.54 1.71 -11.36
C ILE A 482 20.00 0.29 -11.74
N ALA A 483 19.17 -0.45 -12.49
CA ALA A 483 19.50 -1.80 -12.95
C ALA A 483 20.72 -1.80 -13.89
N GLU A 484 20.75 -0.92 -14.88
CA GLU A 484 21.88 -0.75 -15.81
C GLU A 484 23.18 -0.41 -15.07
N GLN A 485 23.12 0.52 -14.10
CA GLN A 485 24.26 0.89 -13.26
C GLN A 485 24.73 -0.26 -12.37
N GLY A 486 23.81 -0.98 -11.72
CA GLY A 486 24.13 -2.15 -10.87
C GLY A 486 24.91 -3.23 -11.65
N ARG A 487 24.44 -3.57 -12.85
CA ARG A 487 25.14 -4.52 -13.74
C ARG A 487 26.48 -3.97 -14.23
N ALA A 488 26.59 -2.67 -14.52
CA ALA A 488 27.85 -2.04 -14.89
C ALA A 488 28.89 -2.09 -13.76
N ILE A 489 28.46 -1.89 -12.50
CA ILE A 489 29.32 -2.02 -11.32
C ILE A 489 29.84 -3.45 -11.19
N ASN A 490 28.98 -4.46 -11.33
CA ASN A 490 29.41 -5.87 -11.28
C ASN A 490 30.45 -6.19 -12.35
N ARG A 491 30.22 -5.80 -13.61
CA ARG A 491 31.21 -5.96 -14.70
C ARG A 491 32.52 -5.24 -14.44
N ARG A 492 32.46 -4.04 -13.85
CA ARG A 492 33.65 -3.27 -13.47
C ARG A 492 34.45 -3.99 -12.40
N ILE A 493 33.79 -4.51 -11.35
CA ILE A 493 34.44 -5.29 -10.29
C ILE A 493 35.14 -6.51 -10.89
N GLU A 494 34.49 -7.24 -11.79
CA GLU A 494 35.08 -8.40 -12.48
C GLU A 494 36.32 -8.02 -13.29
N THR A 495 36.22 -6.96 -14.10
CA THR A 495 37.35 -6.46 -14.91
C THR A 495 38.53 -6.03 -14.05
N GLU A 496 38.26 -5.33 -12.95
CA GLU A 496 39.30 -4.90 -12.02
C GLU A 496 39.89 -6.07 -11.23
N ALA A 497 39.09 -7.07 -10.87
CA ALA A 497 39.56 -8.28 -10.21
C ALA A 497 40.49 -9.09 -11.12
N GLU A 498 40.16 -9.26 -12.40
CA GLU A 498 41.05 -9.88 -13.38
C GLU A 498 42.37 -9.11 -13.53
N THR A 499 42.29 -7.78 -13.57
CA THR A 499 43.47 -6.91 -13.65
C THR A 499 44.34 -7.03 -12.38
N ALA A 500 43.72 -7.10 -11.21
CA ALA A 500 44.40 -7.27 -9.94
C ALA A 500 45.09 -8.65 -9.84
N SER A 501 44.41 -9.72 -10.26
CA SER A 501 45.02 -11.06 -10.37
C SER A 501 46.22 -11.08 -11.32
N ARG A 502 46.11 -10.39 -12.47
CA ARG A 502 47.23 -10.24 -13.41
C ARG A 502 48.40 -9.46 -12.80
N ALA A 503 48.12 -8.35 -12.12
CA ALA A 503 49.15 -7.56 -11.44
C ALA A 503 49.86 -8.39 -10.36
N GLN A 504 49.12 -9.19 -9.58
CA GLN A 504 49.68 -10.10 -8.60
C GLN A 504 50.57 -11.15 -9.26
N GLY A 505 50.09 -11.84 -10.31
CA GLY A 505 50.86 -12.87 -10.99
C GLY A 505 52.15 -12.34 -11.58
N LEU A 506 52.15 -11.11 -12.11
CA LEU A 506 53.36 -10.44 -12.60
C LEU A 506 54.33 -10.09 -11.45
N TRP A 507 53.81 -9.57 -10.33
CA TRP A 507 54.62 -9.26 -9.15
C TRP A 507 55.23 -10.52 -8.53
N GLU A 508 54.46 -11.61 -8.44
CA GLU A 508 54.93 -12.91 -7.93
C GLU A 508 55.97 -13.53 -8.85
N ALA A 509 55.79 -13.44 -10.18
CA ALA A 509 56.79 -13.88 -11.14
C ALA A 509 58.09 -13.08 -11.03
N LEU A 510 58.01 -11.74 -10.93
CA LEU A 510 59.17 -10.87 -10.74
C LEU A 510 59.90 -11.18 -9.41
N ARG A 511 59.14 -11.50 -8.36
CA ARG A 511 59.69 -11.93 -7.07
C ARG A 511 60.41 -13.28 -7.16
N GLU A 512 59.81 -14.26 -7.84
CA GLU A 512 60.40 -15.59 -8.01
C GLU A 512 61.65 -15.56 -8.91
N LEU A 513 61.76 -14.56 -9.79
CA LEU A 513 62.93 -14.29 -10.61
C LEU A 513 64.01 -13.45 -9.89
N ASP A 514 63.85 -13.21 -8.57
CA ASP A 514 64.77 -12.41 -7.74
C ASP A 514 65.06 -11.01 -8.31
N ASP A 515 64.04 -10.30 -8.79
CA ASP A 515 64.21 -8.93 -9.30
C ASP A 515 64.72 -7.98 -8.19
N ALA A 516 65.98 -7.54 -8.33
CA ALA A 516 66.65 -6.63 -7.40
C ALA A 516 65.97 -5.25 -7.23
N GLN A 517 65.09 -4.84 -8.16
CA GLN A 517 64.35 -3.58 -8.09
C GLN A 517 62.85 -3.79 -7.80
N LEU A 518 62.43 -4.98 -7.37
CA LEU A 518 61.03 -5.28 -7.08
C LEU A 518 60.44 -4.27 -6.07
N PRO A 519 59.37 -3.54 -6.42
CA PRO A 519 58.72 -2.60 -5.51
C PRO A 519 57.90 -3.32 -4.45
N GLU A 520 57.51 -2.58 -3.41
CA GLU A 520 56.52 -3.05 -2.44
C GLU A 520 55.22 -3.47 -3.14
N ARG A 521 54.45 -4.34 -2.49
CA ARG A 521 53.17 -4.83 -3.02
C ARG A 521 52.28 -3.65 -3.42
N LEU A 522 51.74 -3.70 -4.65
CA LEU A 522 50.85 -2.69 -5.23
C LEU A 522 51.50 -1.32 -5.50
N ALA A 523 52.83 -1.19 -5.42
CA ALA A 523 53.55 0.03 -5.78
C ALA A 523 54.14 -0.08 -7.20
N PRO A 524 54.00 0.94 -8.06
CA PRO A 524 54.60 0.89 -9.40
C PRO A 524 56.13 1.05 -9.34
N TYR A 525 56.83 0.46 -10.32
CA TYR A 525 58.23 0.75 -10.58
C TYR A 525 58.43 2.23 -10.96
N PRO A 526 59.54 2.86 -10.53
CA PRO A 526 59.93 4.17 -11.01
C PRO A 526 60.36 4.12 -12.48
N HIS A 527 60.25 5.24 -13.19
CA HIS A 527 60.54 5.34 -14.63
C HIS A 527 61.94 4.81 -15.00
N GLU A 528 62.95 5.06 -14.15
CA GLU A 528 64.33 4.62 -14.35
C GLU A 528 64.49 3.09 -14.37
N ALA A 529 63.62 2.36 -13.65
CA ALA A 529 63.63 0.91 -13.58
C ALA A 529 62.98 0.24 -14.81
N LEU A 530 62.19 1.00 -15.58
CA LEU A 530 61.56 0.57 -16.83
C LEU A 530 62.42 0.90 -18.06
N HIS A 531 63.18 1.99 -17.96
CA HIS A 531 64.03 2.51 -19.04
C HIS A 531 65.47 2.76 -18.52
N PRO A 532 66.29 1.71 -18.36
CA PRO A 532 67.68 1.88 -17.96
C PRO A 532 68.42 2.74 -18.99
N ALA A 533 68.98 3.87 -18.56
CA ALA A 533 69.65 4.84 -19.43
C ALA A 533 70.79 4.19 -20.23
N ALA A 534 70.82 4.40 -21.55
CA ALA A 534 71.95 4.01 -22.38
C ALA A 534 73.21 4.76 -21.94
N ARG A 535 74.25 4.06 -21.48
CA ARG A 535 75.52 4.67 -21.09
C ARG A 535 76.18 5.32 -22.32
N VAL A 536 76.52 6.61 -22.21
CA VAL A 536 77.37 7.35 -23.16
C VAL A 536 78.82 6.84 -23.04
N PRO A 537 79.56 6.55 -24.13
CA PRO A 537 80.95 6.09 -24.03
C PRO A 537 81.86 7.22 -23.53
N ARG A 538 82.69 6.94 -22.51
CA ARG A 538 83.71 7.88 -22.01
C ARG A 538 84.85 8.01 -23.03
N SER A 539 85.23 9.25 -23.33
CA SER A 539 86.37 9.64 -24.16
C SER A 539 87.71 9.20 -23.57
N ALA A 540 88.60 8.75 -24.43
CA ALA A 540 89.94 8.27 -24.13
C ALA A 540 90.92 9.40 -23.80
N GLU A 541 91.78 9.18 -22.81
CA GLU A 541 93.11 9.80 -22.70
C GLU A 541 94.16 8.73 -22.34
N PRO A 542 95.44 8.91 -22.74
CA PRO A 542 96.36 7.81 -22.99
C PRO A 542 97.34 7.54 -21.82
N ALA A 543 97.74 6.28 -21.66
CA ALA A 543 98.82 5.88 -20.76
C ALA A 543 100.14 5.68 -21.52
N ALA A 544 101.23 6.22 -20.95
CA ALA A 544 102.61 5.99 -21.35
C ALA A 544 103.28 4.97 -20.40
N ALA A 545 104.43 4.47 -20.85
CA ALA A 545 105.06 3.17 -20.61
C ALA A 545 105.86 2.97 -19.29
N ASP A 546 106.32 1.71 -19.16
CA ASP A 546 107.48 1.16 -18.42
C ASP A 546 107.33 0.84 -16.92
N ALA A 547 107.91 -0.22 -16.33
CA ALA A 547 108.57 -1.45 -16.80
C ALA A 547 108.86 -2.35 -15.56
N ALA A 548 109.10 -3.65 -15.83
CA ALA A 548 109.91 -4.63 -15.07
C ALA A 548 109.30 -5.50 -13.92
N MET A 549 109.51 -6.81 -14.11
CA MET A 549 109.23 -8.08 -13.40
C MET A 549 110.14 -8.34 -12.15
N PRO A 550 110.14 -9.52 -11.46
CA PRO A 550 109.09 -10.52 -11.12
C PRO A 550 109.17 -11.05 -9.64
N HIS A 551 108.15 -11.79 -9.15
CA HIS A 551 108.34 -13.10 -8.47
C HIS A 551 107.01 -13.79 -8.07
N ASP A 552 106.93 -15.06 -8.47
CA ASP A 552 106.39 -16.26 -7.81
C ASP A 552 104.90 -16.46 -7.38
N ALA A 553 104.39 -17.57 -7.92
CA ALA A 553 103.55 -18.62 -7.35
C ALA A 553 102.16 -18.35 -6.70
N ARG A 554 101.16 -18.79 -7.48
CA ARG A 554 99.88 -19.48 -7.13
C ARG A 554 98.65 -18.60 -6.81
N THR A 555 97.52 -19.10 -7.36
CA THR A 555 96.10 -18.80 -7.10
C THR A 555 95.52 -17.51 -7.70
N ALA A 556 94.64 -17.65 -8.71
CA ALA A 556 93.47 -16.79 -8.96
C ALA A 556 92.69 -17.24 -10.22
N ASP A 557 91.47 -17.72 -10.00
CA ASP A 557 90.21 -17.31 -10.63
C ASP A 557 90.17 -16.88 -12.12
N PRO A 558 89.33 -17.51 -12.98
CA PRO A 558 88.83 -16.86 -14.18
C PRO A 558 87.53 -16.10 -13.85
N ALA A 559 87.68 -14.96 -13.18
CA ALA A 559 86.69 -13.89 -13.26
C ALA A 559 86.85 -13.20 -14.62
N HIS A 560 85.94 -13.47 -15.56
CA HIS A 560 85.33 -12.46 -16.44
C HIS A 560 84.40 -13.12 -17.46
N ARG A 561 83.09 -12.97 -17.21
CA ARG A 561 82.06 -12.62 -18.21
C ARG A 561 80.74 -12.44 -17.48
N ASN A 562 80.30 -11.19 -17.31
CA ASN A 562 78.89 -10.84 -17.49
C ASN A 562 78.78 -9.35 -17.75
N ASP A 563 79.09 -9.01 -19.00
CA ASP A 563 78.55 -7.84 -19.67
C ASP A 563 77.12 -8.22 -20.06
N ALA A 564 76.15 -7.99 -19.17
CA ALA A 564 74.76 -8.33 -19.41
C ALA A 564 73.96 -7.04 -19.64
N SER A 565 73.54 -6.82 -20.89
CA SER A 565 72.41 -5.94 -21.21
C SER A 565 71.24 -6.20 -20.26
N PRO A 566 70.47 -5.18 -19.84
CA PRO A 566 69.33 -5.40 -18.94
C PRO A 566 68.41 -6.47 -19.52
N ASP A 567 68.05 -7.47 -18.70
CA ASP A 567 67.22 -8.59 -19.13
C ASP A 567 65.89 -8.04 -19.66
N ARG A 568 65.70 -8.18 -20.99
CA ARG A 568 64.52 -7.68 -21.69
C ARG A 568 63.24 -8.33 -21.18
N SER A 569 63.31 -9.57 -20.71
CA SER A 569 62.17 -10.28 -20.13
C SER A 569 61.77 -9.63 -18.81
N LEU A 570 62.72 -9.33 -17.93
CA LEU A 570 62.47 -8.59 -16.69
C LEU A 570 61.91 -7.20 -16.98
N LEU A 571 62.53 -6.41 -17.88
CA LEU A 571 62.01 -5.08 -18.25
C LEU A 571 60.57 -5.15 -18.78
N THR A 572 60.26 -6.16 -19.60
CA THR A 572 58.90 -6.38 -20.11
C THR A 572 57.94 -6.72 -18.99
N LEU A 573 58.31 -7.60 -18.07
CA LEU A 573 57.48 -7.96 -16.91
C LEU A 573 57.23 -6.76 -15.98
N ARG A 574 58.26 -5.94 -15.71
CA ARG A 574 58.12 -4.69 -14.95
C ARG A 574 57.16 -3.72 -15.62
N GLN A 575 57.29 -3.52 -16.92
CA GLN A 575 56.39 -2.66 -17.70
C GLN A 575 54.96 -3.18 -17.67
N ARG A 576 54.75 -4.48 -17.91
CA ARG A 576 53.42 -5.11 -17.82
C ARG A 576 52.81 -5.00 -16.43
N TYR A 577 53.64 -5.07 -15.37
CA TYR A 577 53.18 -4.90 -14.00
C TYR A 577 52.73 -3.45 -13.75
N ASN A 578 53.53 -2.45 -14.15
CA ASN A 578 53.11 -1.06 -14.08
C ASN A 578 51.84 -0.79 -14.88
N ASP A 579 51.74 -1.32 -16.10
CA ASP A 579 50.53 -1.21 -16.93
C ASP A 579 49.31 -1.77 -16.19
N ALA A 580 49.44 -2.93 -15.54
CA ALA A 580 48.36 -3.55 -14.77
C ALA A 580 48.00 -2.74 -13.50
N ILE A 581 48.99 -2.22 -12.78
CA ILE A 581 48.74 -1.34 -11.61
C ILE A 581 48.07 -0.04 -12.03
N HIS A 582 48.50 0.57 -13.13
CA HIS A 582 47.91 1.81 -13.65
C HIS A 582 46.51 1.60 -14.26
N ALA A 583 46.17 0.38 -14.66
CA ALA A 583 44.84 0.03 -15.15
C ALA A 583 43.81 -0.14 -14.01
N LEU A 584 44.24 -0.37 -12.77
CA LEU A 584 43.34 -0.41 -11.61
C LEU A 584 42.88 1.00 -11.21
N SER A 585 41.61 1.16 -10.85
CA SER A 585 41.13 2.43 -10.31
C SER A 585 41.78 2.79 -8.98
N SER A 586 41.75 4.08 -8.65
CA SER A 586 42.22 4.59 -7.35
C SER A 586 41.44 4.00 -6.18
N GLU A 587 40.14 3.72 -6.34
CA GLU A 587 39.32 3.08 -5.31
C GLU A 587 39.79 1.65 -5.04
N SER A 588 40.02 0.86 -6.09
CA SER A 588 40.44 -0.53 -5.98
C SER A 588 41.85 -0.69 -5.43
N LEU A 589 42.79 0.17 -5.86
CA LEU A 589 44.12 0.22 -5.24
C LEU A 589 44.06 0.60 -3.76
N ARG A 590 43.21 1.57 -3.39
CA ARG A 590 43.01 1.96 -1.99
C ARG A 590 42.45 0.81 -1.17
N LEU A 591 41.42 0.13 -1.65
CA LEU A 591 40.81 -1.03 -0.99
C LEU A 591 41.85 -2.14 -0.72
N LEU A 592 42.67 -2.48 -1.72
CA LEU A 592 43.72 -3.49 -1.58
C LEU A 592 44.85 -3.06 -0.63
N ARG A 593 45.26 -1.79 -0.67
CA ARG A 593 46.32 -1.25 0.21
C ARG A 593 45.88 -1.11 1.66
N GLU A 594 44.62 -0.77 1.90
CA GLU A 594 44.07 -0.62 3.26
C GLU A 594 43.65 -1.96 3.89
N TRP A 595 43.50 -3.02 3.08
CA TRP A 595 43.07 -4.34 3.55
C TRP A 595 43.90 -4.89 4.73
N PRO A 596 45.24 -4.85 4.73
CA PRO A 596 46.02 -5.37 5.86
C PRO A 596 45.64 -4.74 7.21
N ALA A 597 45.42 -3.42 7.24
CA ALA A 597 45.00 -2.71 8.45
C ALA A 597 43.55 -3.06 8.84
N ARG A 598 42.65 -3.23 7.87
CA ARG A 598 41.26 -3.66 8.14
C ARG A 598 41.19 -5.09 8.65
N LEU A 599 41.95 -6.01 8.06
CA LEU A 599 42.08 -7.38 8.53
C LEU A 599 42.58 -7.40 9.98
N GLN A 600 43.63 -6.64 10.28
CA GLN A 600 44.14 -6.49 11.63
C GLN A 600 43.06 -6.00 12.60
N SER A 601 42.23 -5.04 12.20
CA SER A 601 41.14 -4.52 13.05
C SER A 601 40.05 -5.54 13.42
N ILE A 602 39.95 -6.67 12.73
CA ILE A 602 39.00 -7.74 13.10
C ILE A 602 39.69 -8.98 13.68
N THR A 603 41.03 -9.06 13.60
CA THR A 603 41.82 -10.19 14.13
C THR A 603 42.59 -9.86 15.42
N ASP A 604 42.82 -8.59 15.73
CA ASP A 604 43.36 -8.19 17.03
C ASP A 604 42.35 -8.54 18.14
N ASP A 605 42.81 -8.78 19.37
CA ASP A 605 41.91 -9.18 20.47
C ASP A 605 40.83 -8.11 20.78
N VAL A 606 41.18 -6.83 20.57
CA VAL A 606 40.33 -5.67 20.85
C VAL A 606 40.50 -4.62 19.77
N THR A 607 39.39 -4.02 19.36
CA THR A 607 39.36 -2.90 18.41
C THR A 607 38.55 -1.74 18.98
N GLU A 608 38.96 -0.52 18.65
CA GLU A 608 38.24 0.70 18.99
C GLU A 608 37.79 1.42 17.72
N TYR A 609 36.52 1.86 17.69
CA TYR A 609 35.98 2.68 16.62
C TYR A 609 35.12 3.82 17.18
N GLN A 610 34.91 4.87 16.38
CA GLN A 610 34.21 6.07 16.82
C GLN A 610 32.72 6.03 16.42
N VAL A 611 31.83 6.33 17.36
CA VAL A 611 30.39 6.53 17.10
C VAL A 611 29.96 7.86 17.68
N ARG A 612 29.57 8.81 16.82
CA ARG A 612 29.15 10.17 17.23
C ARG A 612 30.16 10.84 18.18
N GLY A 613 31.46 10.65 17.93
CA GLY A 613 32.56 11.20 18.73
C GLY A 613 32.88 10.45 20.03
N LYS A 614 32.27 9.28 20.27
CA LYS A 614 32.59 8.39 21.40
C LYS A 614 33.37 7.17 20.90
N ALA A 615 34.50 6.87 21.55
CA ALA A 615 35.24 5.64 21.32
C ALA A 615 34.45 4.45 21.89
N ILE A 616 34.11 3.49 21.02
CA ILE A 616 33.52 2.22 21.40
C ILE A 616 34.61 1.16 21.28
N ARG A 617 34.92 0.53 22.41
CA ARG A 617 35.85 -0.59 22.50
C ARG A 617 35.08 -1.91 22.37
N VAL A 618 35.54 -2.78 21.48
CA VAL A 618 34.91 -4.08 21.20
C VAL A 618 35.95 -5.19 21.26
N GLU A 619 35.61 -6.25 21.98
CA GLU A 619 36.36 -7.52 21.94
C GLU A 619 35.98 -8.30 20.68
N ASN A 620 36.97 -8.70 19.88
CA ASN A 620 36.73 -9.41 18.61
C ASN A 620 36.44 -10.90 18.78
N TYR A 621 36.72 -11.45 19.95
CA TYR A 621 36.54 -12.88 20.23
C TYR A 621 35.63 -13.09 21.42
N ARG A 622 34.87 -14.19 21.37
CA ARG A 622 34.17 -14.76 22.51
C ARG A 622 34.68 -16.17 22.75
N GLU A 623 35.04 -16.47 23.99
CA GLU A 623 35.48 -17.81 24.36
C GLU A 623 34.27 -18.75 24.48
N SER A 624 34.33 -19.91 23.82
CA SER A 624 33.33 -20.97 23.94
C SER A 624 33.55 -21.82 25.18
N LEU A 625 32.56 -22.66 25.54
CA LEU A 625 32.71 -23.64 26.63
C LEU A 625 33.86 -24.65 26.41
N SER A 626 34.31 -24.81 25.15
CA SER A 626 35.47 -25.65 24.79
C SER A 626 36.76 -24.84 24.68
N HIS A 627 36.82 -23.64 25.26
CA HIS A 627 37.97 -22.74 25.30
C HIS A 627 38.48 -22.31 23.91
N GLN A 628 37.60 -22.29 22.90
CA GLN A 628 37.93 -21.81 21.57
C GLN A 628 37.59 -20.32 21.46
N LYS A 629 38.50 -19.52 20.90
CA LYS A 629 38.25 -18.11 20.54
C LYS A 629 37.39 -18.05 19.28
N VAL A 630 36.09 -17.86 19.43
CA VAL A 630 35.16 -17.68 18.31
C VAL A 630 35.16 -16.20 17.90
N PRO A 631 35.46 -15.85 16.63
CA PRO A 631 35.47 -14.46 16.20
C PRO A 631 34.05 -13.90 16.07
N LYS A 632 33.89 -12.61 16.36
CA LYS A 632 32.68 -11.85 16.02
C LYS A 632 32.57 -11.61 14.53
N ILE A 633 33.69 -11.35 13.86
CA ILE A 633 33.74 -11.19 12.41
C ILE A 633 34.75 -12.20 11.87
N ALA A 634 34.26 -13.20 11.14
CA ALA A 634 35.11 -14.17 10.47
C ALA A 634 35.84 -13.49 9.29
N ALA A 635 37.17 -13.54 9.31
CA ALA A 635 38.00 -12.94 8.28
C ALA A 635 38.12 -13.84 7.04
N PRO A 636 38.05 -13.28 5.81
CA PRO A 636 38.30 -14.05 4.60
C PRO A 636 39.78 -14.45 4.49
N THR A 637 40.04 -15.61 3.88
CA THR A 637 41.39 -16.19 3.74
C THR A 637 41.97 -16.08 2.32
N TYR A 638 41.40 -15.20 1.49
CA TYR A 638 41.82 -15.01 0.10
C TYR A 638 43.27 -14.53 0.01
N ARG A 639 44.03 -15.18 -0.88
CA ARG A 639 45.41 -14.77 -1.21
C ARG A 639 45.48 -14.02 -2.53
N SER A 640 44.51 -14.22 -3.42
CA SER A 640 44.44 -13.51 -4.69
C SER A 640 43.99 -12.07 -4.46
N TRP A 641 44.69 -11.10 -5.06
CA TRP A 641 44.26 -9.70 -5.11
C TRP A 641 42.94 -9.56 -5.87
N GLY A 642 42.70 -10.37 -6.90
CA GLY A 642 41.43 -10.37 -7.61
C GLY A 642 40.27 -10.88 -6.76
N GLU A 643 40.43 -12.02 -6.09
CA GLU A 643 39.36 -12.58 -5.22
C GLU A 643 39.05 -11.64 -4.06
N LEU A 644 40.09 -11.08 -3.44
CA LEU A 644 39.94 -10.10 -2.39
C LEU A 644 39.22 -8.84 -2.89
N LEU A 645 39.56 -8.35 -4.10
CA LEU A 645 38.90 -7.18 -4.67
C LEU A 645 37.43 -7.45 -4.99
N THR A 646 37.10 -8.65 -5.50
CA THR A 646 35.71 -9.07 -5.68
C THR A 646 34.94 -9.04 -4.36
N PHE A 647 35.52 -9.60 -3.29
CA PHE A 647 34.91 -9.56 -1.96
C PHE A 647 34.71 -8.10 -1.48
N LEU A 648 35.74 -7.26 -1.56
CA LEU A 648 35.67 -5.87 -1.11
C LEU A 648 34.70 -5.01 -1.93
N GLY A 649 34.50 -5.32 -3.21
CA GLY A 649 33.59 -4.60 -4.10
C GLY A 649 32.13 -5.08 -4.06
N LYS A 650 31.89 -6.38 -3.82
CA LYS A 650 30.54 -6.97 -3.78
C LYS A 650 29.95 -7.06 -2.38
N GLU A 651 30.76 -7.36 -1.36
CA GLU A 651 30.25 -7.70 -0.02
C GLU A 651 30.83 -6.86 1.10
N ASN A 652 32.16 -6.78 1.13
CA ASN A 652 32.99 -6.12 2.14
C ASN A 652 32.69 -6.60 3.58
N LEU A 653 33.48 -6.10 4.54
CA LEU A 653 33.17 -6.33 5.96
C LEU A 653 31.92 -5.51 6.36
N PRO A 654 31.15 -5.95 7.38
CA PRO A 654 30.06 -5.16 7.92
C PRO A 654 30.49 -3.72 8.25
N GLY A 655 29.60 -2.75 8.00
CA GLY A 655 29.89 -1.32 8.17
C GLY A 655 30.68 -0.66 7.04
N SER A 656 31.01 -1.39 5.97
CA SER A 656 31.72 -0.84 4.81
C SER A 656 30.90 -0.99 3.53
N TYR A 657 30.98 -0.01 2.61
CA TYR A 657 30.30 -0.07 1.31
C TYR A 657 30.66 -1.37 0.54
N PRO A 658 29.68 -2.06 -0.10
CA PRO A 658 28.27 -1.70 -0.28
C PRO A 658 27.33 -2.21 0.84
N TYR A 659 27.84 -2.42 2.05
CA TYR A 659 27.10 -2.78 3.26
C TYR A 659 26.35 -4.11 3.20
N THR A 660 26.75 -5.02 2.30
CA THR A 660 26.11 -6.33 2.10
C THR A 660 26.14 -7.17 3.38
N GLY A 661 27.28 -7.17 4.11
CA GLY A 661 27.43 -7.85 5.42
C GLY A 661 26.72 -7.16 6.60
N GLY A 662 26.17 -5.96 6.41
CA GLY A 662 25.51 -5.16 7.44
C GLY A 662 25.92 -3.70 7.41
N VAL A 663 25.05 -2.80 7.88
CA VAL A 663 25.28 -1.33 7.87
C VAL A 663 26.17 -0.84 9.01
N TYR A 664 26.41 -1.66 10.04
CA TYR A 664 27.27 -1.32 11.17
C TYR A 664 28.45 -2.30 11.25
N PRO A 665 29.63 -1.85 11.71
CA PRO A 665 30.80 -2.71 11.88
C PRO A 665 30.57 -3.88 12.84
N TYR A 666 29.79 -3.63 13.90
CA TYR A 666 29.38 -4.63 14.89
C TYR A 666 27.92 -4.41 15.29
N ARG A 667 27.27 -5.47 15.76
CA ARG A 667 25.95 -5.43 16.40
C ARG A 667 26.02 -4.63 17.70
N ARG A 668 24.89 -4.01 18.08
CA ARG A 668 24.81 -3.22 19.32
C ARG A 668 24.84 -4.14 20.53
N THR A 669 25.74 -3.85 21.47
CA THR A 669 25.77 -4.51 22.77
C THR A 669 24.70 -3.88 23.67
N GLY A 670 23.79 -4.69 24.23
CA GLY A 670 22.76 -4.22 25.16
C GLY A 670 21.48 -3.68 24.53
N GLU A 671 21.32 -3.74 23.20
CA GLU A 671 20.06 -3.42 22.51
C GLU A 671 19.77 -4.53 21.50
N ASP A 672 19.13 -5.61 21.98
CA ASP A 672 18.73 -6.73 21.11
C ASP A 672 17.72 -6.23 20.06
N PRO A 673 17.68 -6.83 18.84
CA PRO A 673 16.78 -6.41 17.77
C PRO A 673 15.30 -6.72 18.06
N ILE A 674 14.99 -7.31 19.22
CA ILE A 674 13.66 -7.74 19.64
C ILE A 674 12.69 -6.55 19.57
N ARG A 675 11.62 -6.73 18.80
CA ARG A 675 10.50 -5.79 18.70
C ARG A 675 9.21 -6.57 18.47
N MET A 676 8.46 -6.80 19.54
CA MET A 676 7.19 -7.54 19.48
C MET A 676 6.04 -6.59 19.18
N PHE A 677 5.15 -7.01 18.28
CA PHE A 677 3.87 -6.35 18.05
C PHE A 677 2.97 -6.62 19.26
N ALA A 678 2.34 -5.56 19.73
CA ALA A 678 1.28 -5.63 20.73
C ALA A 678 0.21 -4.58 20.43
N GLY A 679 -1.03 -4.97 20.68
CA GLY A 679 -2.20 -4.15 20.43
C GLY A 679 -3.44 -5.01 20.61
N GLU A 680 -4.17 -4.77 21.69
CA GLU A 680 -5.43 -5.45 21.98
C GLU A 680 -6.29 -4.59 22.90
N GLY A 681 -7.59 -4.54 22.64
CA GLY A 681 -8.57 -3.86 23.46
C GLY A 681 -8.31 -2.36 23.59
N THR A 682 -8.31 -1.88 24.83
CA THR A 682 -8.14 -0.46 25.17
C THR A 682 -6.68 -0.03 25.23
N PRO A 683 -6.40 1.28 25.15
CA PRO A 683 -5.07 1.84 25.38
C PRO A 683 -4.41 1.35 26.67
N GLU A 684 -5.17 1.23 27.76
CA GLU A 684 -4.67 0.77 29.06
C GLU A 684 -4.28 -0.72 29.05
N ARG A 685 -5.06 -1.57 28.38
CA ARG A 685 -4.73 -3.00 28.24
C ARG A 685 -3.45 -3.19 27.44
N THR A 686 -3.33 -2.47 26.32
CA THR A 686 -2.11 -2.49 25.50
C THR A 686 -0.92 -1.88 26.24
N ASN A 687 -1.11 -0.80 27.03
CA ASN A 687 -0.07 -0.23 27.88
C ASN A 687 0.49 -1.27 28.88
N ARG A 688 -0.39 -2.01 29.57
CA ARG A 688 0.01 -3.11 30.45
C ARG A 688 0.85 -4.16 29.71
N ARG A 689 0.45 -4.53 28.49
CA ARG A 689 1.21 -5.47 27.65
C ARG A 689 2.59 -4.90 27.27
N PHE A 690 2.71 -3.61 26.96
CA PHE A 690 4.02 -3.00 26.69
C PHE A 690 4.94 -3.03 27.90
N HIS A 691 4.44 -2.73 29.10
CA HIS A 691 5.23 -2.81 30.33
C HIS A 691 5.65 -4.24 30.64
N TYR A 692 4.76 -5.22 30.41
CA TYR A 692 5.09 -6.64 30.52
C TYR A 692 6.21 -7.06 29.56
N LEU A 693 6.10 -6.72 28.27
CA LEU A 693 7.07 -7.12 27.25
C LEU A 693 8.43 -6.43 27.41
N SER A 694 8.45 -5.20 27.94
CA SER A 694 9.69 -4.45 28.16
C SER A 694 10.33 -4.67 29.53
N ALA A 695 9.66 -5.40 30.43
CA ALA A 695 10.15 -5.67 31.78
C ALA A 695 11.55 -6.32 31.76
N GLY A 696 12.48 -5.74 32.53
CA GLY A 696 13.85 -6.25 32.66
C GLY A 696 14.75 -6.00 31.43
N GLN A 697 14.25 -5.37 30.38
CA GLN A 697 15.06 -5.01 29.21
C GLN A 697 15.74 -3.65 29.38
N PRO A 698 16.99 -3.48 28.93
CA PRO A 698 17.71 -2.20 29.04
C PRO A 698 17.16 -1.09 28.11
N ALA A 699 16.37 -1.45 27.10
CA ALA A 699 15.76 -0.53 26.14
C ALA A 699 14.31 -0.95 25.82
N ALA A 700 13.39 0.02 25.80
CA ALA A 700 12.00 -0.19 25.45
C ALA A 700 11.80 -0.01 23.93
N ARG A 701 11.60 -1.12 23.21
CA ARG A 701 11.36 -1.12 21.75
C ARG A 701 9.94 -1.60 21.47
N LEU A 702 9.00 -0.66 21.49
CA LEU A 702 7.56 -0.93 21.38
C LEU A 702 7.13 -1.04 19.90
N SER A 703 6.18 -1.92 19.60
CA SER A 703 5.52 -1.99 18.28
C SER A 703 4.02 -2.09 18.43
N THR A 704 3.30 -1.09 17.94
CA THR A 704 1.86 -0.93 18.14
C THR A 704 1.10 -1.43 16.93
N ALA A 705 0.15 -2.35 17.17
CA ALA A 705 -0.86 -2.79 16.22
C ALA A 705 -2.20 -2.13 16.57
N PHE A 706 -2.82 -1.44 15.62
CA PHE A 706 -4.11 -0.76 15.81
C PHE A 706 -5.26 -1.65 15.36
N ASP A 707 -6.42 -1.51 16.00
CA ASP A 707 -7.62 -2.22 15.59
C ASP A 707 -8.10 -1.76 14.22
N SER A 708 -8.95 -2.57 13.58
CA SER A 708 -9.43 -2.26 12.23
C SER A 708 -10.21 -0.93 12.15
N VAL A 709 -10.91 -0.53 13.21
CA VAL A 709 -11.59 0.78 13.29
C VAL A 709 -10.59 1.94 13.17
N THR A 710 -9.51 1.90 13.97
CA THR A 710 -8.44 2.90 13.93
C THR A 710 -7.65 2.85 12.62
N LEU A 711 -7.39 1.67 12.07
CA LEU A 711 -6.67 1.49 10.79
C LEU A 711 -7.36 2.18 9.62
N TYR A 712 -8.70 2.30 9.68
CA TYR A 712 -9.51 2.95 8.66
C TYR A 712 -9.92 4.38 9.01
N GLY A 713 -9.35 4.95 10.09
CA GLY A 713 -9.53 6.36 10.43
C GLY A 713 -10.93 6.68 10.95
N GLU A 714 -11.63 5.71 11.52
CA GLU A 714 -13.00 5.86 12.04
C GLU A 714 -13.01 5.93 13.58
N ASP A 715 -14.08 6.49 14.14
CA ASP A 715 -14.33 6.47 15.59
C ASP A 715 -15.12 5.21 16.00
N PRO A 716 -14.95 4.69 17.23
CA PRO A 716 -15.76 3.58 17.73
C PRO A 716 -17.25 3.98 17.82
N ALA A 717 -18.15 3.10 17.37
CA ALA A 717 -19.59 3.36 17.27
C ALA A 717 -20.45 2.14 17.66
N PRO A 718 -21.70 2.33 18.09
CA PRO A 718 -22.60 1.24 18.50
C PRO A 718 -23.13 0.40 17.32
N ARG A 719 -22.98 0.87 16.07
CA ARG A 719 -23.41 0.14 14.87
C ARG A 719 -22.75 -1.25 14.84
N PRO A 720 -23.49 -2.37 14.69
CA PRO A 720 -22.94 -3.71 14.95
C PRO A 720 -21.68 -4.08 14.16
N ASP A 721 -21.59 -3.64 12.90
CA ASP A 721 -20.43 -3.90 12.03
C ASP A 721 -19.17 -3.11 12.39
N ILE A 722 -19.31 -2.00 13.13
CA ILE A 722 -18.20 -1.27 13.78
C ILE A 722 -17.96 -1.83 15.18
N TYR A 723 -19.03 -2.00 15.97
CA TYR A 723 -18.99 -2.41 17.37
C TYR A 723 -18.24 -3.74 17.58
N GLY A 724 -18.52 -4.73 16.73
CA GLY A 724 -17.84 -6.02 16.76
C GLY A 724 -16.33 -5.96 16.48
N LYS A 725 -15.81 -4.82 16.01
CA LYS A 725 -14.41 -4.64 15.61
C LYS A 725 -13.59 -3.77 16.57
N ILE A 726 -14.24 -3.05 17.49
CA ILE A 726 -13.58 -2.17 18.46
C ILE A 726 -12.62 -2.97 19.34
N GLY A 727 -11.33 -2.65 19.29
CA GLY A 727 -10.29 -3.29 20.10
C GLY A 727 -10.00 -4.76 19.76
N ASN A 728 -10.54 -5.28 18.65
CA ASN A 728 -10.21 -6.60 18.13
C ASN A 728 -9.03 -6.50 17.15
N SER A 729 -8.12 -7.49 17.23
CA SER A 729 -6.90 -7.56 16.40
C SER A 729 -5.97 -6.35 16.52
N GLY A 730 -6.14 -5.52 17.54
CA GLY A 730 -5.37 -4.29 17.73
C GLY A 730 -5.94 -3.41 18.84
N VAL A 731 -5.24 -2.31 19.15
CA VAL A 731 -5.70 -1.29 20.10
C VAL A 731 -6.57 -0.24 19.43
N ASN A 732 -7.67 0.17 20.07
CA ASN A 732 -8.50 1.29 19.60
C ASN A 732 -7.92 2.63 20.09
N VAL A 733 -7.64 3.57 19.17
CA VAL A 733 -7.03 4.89 19.52
C VAL A 733 -7.70 6.02 18.71
N PRO A 734 -8.89 6.47 19.12
CA PRO A 734 -9.63 7.54 18.42
C PRO A 734 -9.22 8.96 18.84
N THR A 735 -8.52 9.15 19.96
CA THR A 735 -8.23 10.48 20.51
C THR A 735 -6.78 10.64 20.98
N LEU A 736 -6.34 11.90 21.17
CA LEU A 736 -5.03 12.21 21.75
C LEU A 736 -4.89 11.68 23.20
N ASP A 737 -5.97 11.65 23.97
CA ASP A 737 -5.92 11.08 25.33
C ASP A 737 -5.70 9.57 25.31
N ASP A 738 -6.27 8.87 24.34
CA ASP A 738 -6.03 7.44 24.17
C ASP A 738 -4.57 7.17 23.80
N MET A 739 -3.96 8.03 22.97
CA MET A 739 -2.53 7.99 22.69
C MET A 739 -1.66 8.22 23.94
N LYS A 740 -2.05 9.15 24.82
CA LYS A 740 -1.38 9.40 26.10
C LYS A 740 -1.46 8.21 27.05
N LYS A 741 -2.64 7.58 27.17
CA LYS A 741 -2.85 6.38 27.98
C LYS A 741 -1.97 5.23 27.46
N LEU A 742 -1.96 5.02 26.15
CA LEU A 742 -1.23 3.94 25.47
C LEU A 742 0.27 3.95 25.80
N TYR A 743 0.91 5.11 25.80
CA TYR A 743 2.35 5.25 26.06
C TYR A 743 2.71 5.79 27.45
N SER A 744 1.75 5.79 28.38
CA SER A 744 2.01 6.22 29.75
C SER A 744 3.11 5.38 30.43
N GLY A 745 3.96 6.03 31.21
CA GLY A 745 5.11 5.42 31.86
C GLY A 745 6.33 5.16 30.96
N PHE A 746 6.26 5.47 29.66
CA PHE A 746 7.40 5.43 28.75
C PHE A 746 7.82 6.83 28.33
N ASP A 747 9.02 7.28 28.69
CA ASP A 747 9.56 8.56 28.20
C ASP A 747 9.91 8.44 26.71
N LEU A 748 9.07 9.04 25.85
CA LEU A 748 9.19 8.96 24.39
C LEU A 748 10.42 9.70 23.83
N CYS A 749 11.07 10.54 24.64
CA CYS A 749 12.33 11.21 24.29
C CYS A 749 13.57 10.53 24.86
N ALA A 750 13.42 9.46 25.66
CA ALA A 750 14.56 8.76 26.21
C ALA A 750 15.38 8.08 25.10
N PRO A 751 16.72 8.10 25.17
CA PRO A 751 17.58 7.43 24.20
C PRO A 751 17.48 5.90 24.26
N THR A 752 16.75 5.34 25.22
CA THR A 752 16.50 3.90 25.36
C THR A 752 15.06 3.52 24.97
N THR A 753 14.23 4.48 24.54
CA THR A 753 12.84 4.23 24.11
C THR A 753 12.71 4.45 22.61
N SER A 754 12.01 3.55 21.91
CA SER A 754 11.61 3.76 20.52
C SER A 754 10.31 3.06 20.20
N VAL A 755 9.36 3.79 19.61
CA VAL A 755 8.02 3.31 19.30
C VAL A 755 7.87 3.12 17.79
N SER A 756 7.40 1.95 17.37
CA SER A 756 6.98 1.69 15.99
C SER A 756 5.46 1.61 15.94
N MET A 757 4.82 2.32 15.00
CA MET A 757 3.37 2.35 14.84
C MET A 757 2.99 1.83 13.44
N THR A 758 2.28 0.71 13.39
CA THR A 758 1.84 0.08 12.14
C THR A 758 0.49 0.66 11.72
N ILE A 759 0.54 1.81 11.05
CA ILE A 759 -0.61 2.56 10.57
C ILE A 759 -0.32 3.13 9.17
N ASN A 760 -1.33 3.16 8.29
CA ASN A 760 -1.17 3.59 6.89
C ASN A 760 -2.16 4.71 6.51
N GLY A 761 -3.42 4.40 6.21
CA GLY A 761 -4.42 5.39 5.76
C GLY A 761 -4.45 6.69 6.59
N PRO A 762 -4.74 6.61 7.90
CA PRO A 762 -4.74 7.77 8.79
C PRO A 762 -3.38 8.01 9.48
N ALA A 763 -2.27 7.50 8.94
CA ALA A 763 -0.95 7.65 9.54
C ALA A 763 -0.54 9.11 9.85
N PRO A 764 -0.84 10.12 9.01
CA PRO A 764 -0.57 11.51 9.35
C PRO A 764 -1.28 11.97 10.63
N ILE A 765 -2.50 11.50 10.87
CA ILE A 765 -3.33 11.88 12.03
C ILE A 765 -2.76 11.21 13.29
N ILE A 766 -2.50 9.91 13.24
CA ILE A 766 -1.92 9.14 14.35
C ILE A 766 -0.51 9.64 14.70
N LEU A 767 0.31 10.00 13.70
CA LEU A 767 1.61 10.59 13.95
C LEU A 767 1.50 11.96 14.64
N ALA A 768 0.54 12.81 14.24
CA ALA A 768 0.28 14.08 14.91
C ALA A 768 -0.14 13.87 16.37
N MET A 769 -0.98 12.87 16.66
CA MET A 769 -1.33 12.48 18.04
C MET A 769 -0.09 12.03 18.83
N PHE A 770 0.75 11.17 18.24
CA PHE A 770 1.98 10.69 18.89
C PHE A 770 2.96 11.82 19.21
N LEU A 771 3.19 12.75 18.28
CA LEU A 771 4.08 13.88 18.52
C LEU A 771 3.54 14.80 19.63
N ASN A 772 2.23 15.06 19.67
CA ASN A 772 1.61 15.80 20.76
C ASN A 772 1.71 15.06 22.10
N CYS A 773 1.52 13.74 22.12
CA CYS A 773 1.75 12.91 23.31
C CYS A 773 3.19 13.07 23.84
N ALA A 774 4.19 13.00 22.97
CA ALA A 774 5.59 13.19 23.35
C ALA A 774 5.87 14.62 23.89
N ILE A 775 5.27 15.64 23.26
CA ILE A 775 5.40 17.04 23.70
C ILE A 775 4.77 17.22 25.09
N ASP A 776 3.55 16.71 25.28
CA ASP A 776 2.84 16.81 26.57
C ASP A 776 3.58 16.08 27.69
N GLN A 777 4.24 14.94 27.41
CA GLN A 777 5.13 14.28 28.39
C GLN A 777 6.30 15.19 28.82
N GLN A 778 6.94 15.91 27.89
CA GLN A 778 8.05 16.80 28.24
C GLN A 778 7.56 18.08 28.95
N VAL A 779 6.37 18.57 28.63
CA VAL A 779 5.71 19.65 29.40
C VAL A 779 5.40 19.17 30.81
N GLU A 780 4.85 17.97 30.97
CA GLU A 780 4.58 17.37 32.29
C GLU A 780 5.87 17.27 33.12
N LYS A 781 6.97 16.78 32.53
CA LYS A 781 8.29 16.73 33.18
C LYS A 781 8.80 18.13 33.54
N HIS A 782 8.61 19.11 32.66
CA HIS A 782 8.98 20.49 32.93
C HIS A 782 8.22 21.05 34.14
N LEU A 783 6.92 20.84 34.23
CA LEU A 783 6.07 21.28 35.33
C LEU A 783 6.43 20.55 36.64
N LYS A 784 6.57 19.22 36.61
CA LYS A 784 6.92 18.39 37.77
C LYS A 784 8.34 18.61 38.30
N ALA A 785 9.24 19.19 37.52
CA ALA A 785 10.60 19.51 37.96
C ALA A 785 10.65 20.59 39.06
N ASP A 786 9.55 21.33 39.29
CA ASP A 786 9.40 22.28 40.39
C ASP A 786 8.03 22.07 41.07
N PRO A 787 8.00 21.78 42.38
CA PRO A 787 6.75 21.54 43.10
C PRO A 787 5.72 22.67 42.98
N GLN A 788 6.15 23.94 42.91
CA GLN A 788 5.24 25.07 42.81
C GLN A 788 4.61 25.13 41.41
N ARG A 789 5.42 24.98 40.34
CA ARG A 789 4.92 24.96 38.96
C ARG A 789 3.91 23.83 38.74
N TRP A 790 4.14 22.68 39.37
CA TRP A 790 3.19 21.57 39.32
C TRP A 790 1.90 21.85 40.10
N ALA A 791 1.98 22.47 41.28
CA ALA A 791 0.80 22.86 42.06
C ALA A 791 -0.07 23.88 41.31
N ASP A 792 0.55 24.89 40.69
CA ASP A 792 -0.15 25.90 39.89
C ASP A 792 -0.83 25.25 38.66
N ALA A 793 -0.15 24.32 37.99
CA ALA A 793 -0.73 23.56 36.88
C ALA A 793 -1.91 22.68 37.34
N GLN A 794 -1.82 22.03 38.50
CA GLN A 794 -2.94 21.26 39.06
C GLN A 794 -4.17 22.14 39.30
N GLN A 795 -3.97 23.33 39.87
CA GLN A 795 -5.07 24.27 40.07
C GLN A 795 -5.72 24.69 38.76
N ALA A 796 -4.93 24.95 37.71
CA ALA A 796 -5.45 25.27 36.38
C ALA A 796 -6.22 24.09 35.75
N ILE A 797 -5.71 22.87 35.90
CA ILE A 797 -6.38 21.64 35.43
C ILE A 797 -7.72 21.44 36.15
N ASP A 798 -7.74 21.60 37.48
CA ASP A 798 -8.96 21.42 38.27
C ASP A 798 -10.02 22.47 37.89
N ALA A 799 -9.64 23.75 37.75
CA ALA A 799 -10.54 24.81 37.29
C ALA A 799 -11.09 24.55 35.87
N PHE A 800 -10.24 24.03 34.96
CA PHE A 800 -10.67 23.64 33.61
C PHE A 800 -11.75 22.55 33.67
N PHE A 801 -11.54 21.50 34.47
CA PHE A 801 -12.50 20.41 34.58
C PHE A 801 -13.74 20.73 35.40
N GLU A 802 -13.68 21.60 36.42
CA GLU A 802 -14.87 22.08 37.13
C GLU A 802 -15.88 22.69 36.17
N THR A 803 -15.40 23.55 35.27
CA THR A 803 -16.23 24.19 34.24
C THR A 803 -16.84 23.17 33.27
N ARG A 804 -16.07 22.11 32.92
CA ARG A 804 -16.52 21.08 31.99
C ARG A 804 -17.50 20.10 32.61
N ILE A 805 -17.26 19.70 33.86
CA ILE A 805 -18.17 18.84 34.64
C ILE A 805 -19.50 19.56 34.86
N ALA A 806 -19.48 20.86 35.16
CA ALA A 806 -20.68 21.68 35.24
C ALA A 806 -21.47 21.74 33.91
N ALA A 807 -20.78 21.59 32.77
CA ALA A 807 -21.37 21.55 31.43
C ALA A 807 -21.73 20.12 30.95
N GLY A 808 -21.75 19.13 31.85
CA GLY A 808 -22.10 17.73 31.57
C GLY A 808 -20.95 16.84 31.06
N GLY A 809 -19.71 17.34 31.09
CA GLY A 809 -18.52 16.55 30.73
C GLY A 809 -17.99 15.69 31.89
N SER A 810 -17.01 14.83 31.58
CA SER A 810 -16.28 14.04 32.57
C SER A 810 -14.78 14.33 32.50
N ARG A 811 -14.08 14.14 33.62
CA ARG A 811 -12.60 14.21 33.64
C ARG A 811 -12.04 12.86 33.17
N PRO A 812 -11.25 12.80 32.08
CA PRO A 812 -10.67 11.57 31.59
C PRO A 812 -9.68 10.99 32.60
N ARG A 813 -9.61 9.66 32.66
CA ARG A 813 -8.76 8.92 33.60
C ARG A 813 -8.18 7.68 32.92
N TYR A 814 -7.12 7.15 33.50
CA TYR A 814 -6.61 5.80 33.18
C TYR A 814 -7.47 4.78 33.92
N HIS A 815 -8.06 3.81 33.22
CA HIS A 815 -8.91 2.79 33.84
C HIS A 815 -8.14 1.54 34.24
N GLY A 816 -8.37 1.08 35.47
CA GLY A 816 -7.70 -0.06 36.08
C GLY A 816 -6.39 0.31 36.78
N GLU A 817 -5.64 -0.71 37.19
CA GLU A 817 -4.36 -0.53 37.89
C GLU A 817 -3.24 -0.18 36.91
N LEU A 818 -2.32 0.68 37.37
CA LEU A 818 -1.09 0.97 36.63
C LEU A 818 -0.17 -0.26 36.66
N PRO A 819 0.38 -0.69 35.52
CA PRO A 819 1.31 -1.82 35.48
C PRO A 819 2.59 -1.53 36.27
N ALA A 820 3.24 -2.58 36.74
CA ALA A 820 4.55 -2.48 37.38
C ALA A 820 5.56 -1.79 36.44
N GLY A 821 6.27 -0.78 36.94
CA GLY A 821 7.22 0.03 36.16
C GLY A 821 6.63 1.30 35.55
N ASN A 822 5.31 1.49 35.58
CA ASN A 822 4.67 2.73 35.12
C ASN A 822 4.71 3.80 36.23
N ASP A 823 5.40 4.90 35.97
CA ASP A 823 5.59 6.03 36.91
C ASP A 823 4.53 7.14 36.77
N SER A 824 3.43 6.87 36.06
CA SER A 824 2.34 7.79 35.70
C SER A 824 2.70 8.92 34.73
N LEU A 825 3.91 8.94 34.15
CA LEU A 825 4.28 9.93 33.14
C LEU A 825 3.31 9.90 31.94
N GLY A 826 2.81 11.07 31.55
CA GLY A 826 1.88 11.25 30.43
C GLY A 826 0.40 11.24 30.85
N LEU A 827 0.09 10.83 32.09
CA LEU A 827 -1.27 10.84 32.63
C LEU A 827 -1.66 12.16 33.30
N GLY A 828 -0.68 13.02 33.62
CA GLY A 828 -0.92 14.29 34.31
C GLY A 828 -1.71 15.29 33.47
N LEU A 829 -1.64 15.17 32.15
CA LEU A 829 -2.26 16.06 31.17
C LEU A 829 -3.40 15.37 30.39
N LEU A 830 -4.10 14.40 30.96
CA LEU A 830 -5.30 13.83 30.30
C LEU A 830 -6.40 14.91 30.18
N GLY A 831 -6.94 15.08 28.98
CA GLY A 831 -8.00 16.01 28.59
C GLY A 831 -7.57 17.48 28.42
N ILE A 832 -6.28 17.77 28.58
CA ILE A 832 -5.69 19.10 28.43
C ILE A 832 -4.37 19.02 27.65
N THR A 833 -4.00 20.03 26.88
CA THR A 833 -2.71 20.07 26.17
C THR A 833 -1.69 20.91 26.92
N GLY A 834 -0.41 20.60 26.75
CA GLY A 834 0.67 21.29 27.46
C GLY A 834 0.71 22.80 27.19
N GLU A 835 0.31 23.24 26.00
CA GLU A 835 0.23 24.67 25.63
C GLU A 835 -0.78 25.47 26.47
N GLN A 836 -1.74 24.80 27.09
CA GLN A 836 -2.73 25.44 27.97
C GLN A 836 -2.20 25.65 29.39
N LEU A 837 -1.03 25.07 29.71
CA LEU A 837 -0.45 25.05 31.06
C LEU A 837 0.88 25.81 31.19
N VAL A 838 1.48 26.21 30.07
CA VAL A 838 2.70 27.02 30.05
C VAL A 838 2.57 28.15 29.04
N ASP A 839 3.43 29.17 29.15
CA ASP A 839 3.47 30.27 28.18
C ASP A 839 3.96 29.80 26.79
N ALA A 840 3.66 30.60 25.76
CA ALA A 840 3.92 30.25 24.37
C ALA A 840 5.41 30.03 24.06
N ASP A 841 6.32 30.82 24.66
CA ASP A 841 7.76 30.71 24.43
C ASP A 841 8.31 29.42 25.07
N THR A 842 7.86 29.11 26.29
CA THR A 842 8.19 27.86 26.98
C THR A 842 7.70 26.65 26.19
N TYR A 843 6.45 26.66 25.73
CA TYR A 843 5.88 25.58 24.92
C TYR A 843 6.65 25.39 23.62
N ALA A 844 6.92 26.48 22.88
CA ALA A 844 7.64 26.44 21.60
C ALA A 844 9.04 25.82 21.74
N ARG A 845 9.77 26.18 22.81
CA ARG A 845 11.08 25.58 23.12
C ARG A 845 10.98 24.08 23.40
N ILE A 846 10.06 23.67 24.29
CA ILE A 846 9.86 22.25 24.63
C ILE A 846 9.46 21.45 23.40
N LYS A 847 8.55 21.97 22.57
CA LYS A 847 8.13 21.36 21.30
C LYS A 847 9.32 21.16 20.37
N ALA A 848 10.13 22.20 20.15
CA ALA A 848 11.30 22.13 19.26
C ALA A 848 12.34 21.09 19.73
N ASP A 849 12.63 21.06 21.03
CA ASP A 849 13.58 20.09 21.59
C ASP A 849 13.03 18.66 21.51
N THR A 850 11.75 18.47 21.85
CA THR A 850 11.05 17.18 21.76
C THR A 850 11.11 16.60 20.35
N LEU A 851 10.78 17.41 19.33
CA LEU A 851 10.78 16.98 17.93
C LEU A 851 12.17 16.54 17.45
N ARG A 852 13.25 17.13 17.96
CA ARG A 852 14.62 16.73 17.64
C ARG A 852 15.05 15.43 18.31
N THR A 853 14.49 15.12 19.49
CA THR A 853 14.92 13.98 20.32
C THR A 853 14.06 12.74 20.15
N VAL A 854 12.76 12.89 19.88
CA VAL A 854 11.79 11.80 19.80
C VAL A 854 12.23 10.69 18.84
N ARG A 855 12.03 9.43 19.25
CA ARG A 855 12.49 8.24 18.50
C ARG A 855 11.33 7.33 18.14
N GLY A 856 11.26 6.94 16.89
CA GLY A 856 10.26 5.97 16.46
C GLY A 856 10.17 5.78 14.95
N THR A 857 9.13 5.07 14.55
CA THR A 857 8.80 4.78 13.16
C THR A 857 7.28 4.85 13.00
N VAL A 858 6.80 5.52 11.96
CA VAL A 858 5.45 5.33 11.43
C VAL A 858 5.56 4.55 10.13
N GLN A 859 4.65 3.61 9.88
CA GLN A 859 4.71 2.79 8.67
C GLN A 859 4.40 3.60 7.40
N ALA A 860 3.19 4.15 7.30
CA ALA A 860 2.82 5.19 6.33
C ALA A 860 3.20 4.93 4.85
N ASP A 861 3.40 3.69 4.39
CA ASP A 861 3.75 3.40 3.00
C ASP A 861 2.48 3.22 2.18
N ILE A 862 2.05 4.28 1.49
CA ILE A 862 0.82 4.31 0.68
C ILE A 862 0.94 3.48 -0.61
N LEU A 863 2.15 3.29 -1.15
CA LEU A 863 2.32 2.56 -2.41
C LEU A 863 1.97 1.08 -2.25
N LYS A 864 2.37 0.46 -1.13
CA LYS A 864 1.97 -0.93 -0.84
C LYS A 864 0.48 -1.09 -0.53
N GLU A 865 -0.23 -0.02 -0.14
CA GLU A 865 -1.65 -0.10 0.20
C GLU A 865 -2.49 -0.40 -1.04
N ASP A 866 -2.21 0.27 -2.15
CA ASP A 866 -2.90 0.03 -3.42
C ASP A 866 -2.44 -1.30 -4.08
N GLN A 867 -1.17 -1.68 -3.86
CA GLN A 867 -0.61 -2.92 -4.40
C GLN A 867 -1.11 -4.19 -3.67
N ALA A 868 -1.28 -4.15 -2.34
CA ALA A 868 -1.52 -5.36 -1.53
C ALA A 868 -2.41 -5.18 -0.29
N GLN A 869 -2.10 -4.24 0.62
CA GLN A 869 -2.71 -4.24 1.97
C GLN A 869 -4.13 -3.67 2.02
N ASN A 870 -4.50 -2.81 1.06
CA ASN A 870 -5.86 -2.30 0.88
C ASN A 870 -6.42 -1.49 2.07
N THR A 871 -5.58 -0.82 2.89
CA THR A 871 -6.03 0.10 3.98
C THR A 871 -5.93 1.59 3.60
N CYS A 872 -5.88 1.89 2.30
CA CYS A 872 -5.95 3.27 1.83
C CYS A 872 -7.38 3.81 1.99
N ILE A 873 -7.51 4.97 2.66
CA ILE A 873 -8.80 5.62 2.90
C ILE A 873 -8.98 6.92 2.10
N PHE A 874 -7.86 7.53 1.68
CA PHE A 874 -7.84 8.72 0.84
C PHE A 874 -7.46 8.36 -0.60
N SER A 875 -7.70 9.27 -1.56
CA SER A 875 -7.12 9.11 -2.90
C SER A 875 -5.60 8.96 -2.83
N THR A 876 -5.02 8.09 -3.67
CA THR A 876 -3.58 7.78 -3.65
C THR A 876 -2.72 9.03 -3.81
N GLU A 877 -3.14 9.96 -4.67
CA GLU A 877 -2.47 11.26 -4.86
C GLU A 877 -2.45 12.09 -3.56
N PHE A 878 -3.61 12.23 -2.91
CA PHE A 878 -3.73 13.00 -1.67
C PHE A 878 -2.93 12.38 -0.52
N ALA A 879 -2.96 11.05 -0.40
CA ALA A 879 -2.19 10.31 0.59
C ALA A 879 -0.67 10.45 0.37
N LEU A 880 -0.17 10.33 -0.86
CA LEU A 880 1.23 10.61 -1.20
C LEU A 880 1.62 12.07 -0.93
N ARG A 881 0.70 13.00 -1.15
CA ARG A 881 0.90 14.41 -0.79
C ARG A 881 1.10 14.59 0.71
N MET A 882 0.21 14.04 1.54
CA MET A 882 0.34 14.09 3.00
C MET A 882 1.62 13.42 3.49
N MET A 883 2.04 12.32 2.87
CA MET A 883 3.32 11.67 3.17
C MET A 883 4.52 12.61 2.92
N GLY A 884 4.52 13.36 1.81
CA GLY A 884 5.55 14.37 1.56
C GLY A 884 5.45 15.57 2.50
N ASP A 885 4.26 15.93 2.98
CA ASP A 885 4.06 17.01 3.94
C ASP A 885 4.63 16.66 5.32
N ILE A 886 4.50 15.40 5.75
CA ILE A 886 5.19 14.85 6.94
C ILE A 886 6.70 15.01 6.77
N GLN A 887 7.26 14.55 5.65
CA GLN A 887 8.70 14.60 5.45
C GLN A 887 9.22 16.04 5.38
N GLN A 888 8.49 16.96 4.75
CA GLN A 888 8.85 18.38 4.74
C GLN A 888 8.85 18.95 6.16
N TYR A 889 7.81 18.66 6.95
CA TYR A 889 7.75 19.07 8.35
C TYR A 889 8.92 18.52 9.17
N PHE A 890 9.34 17.27 8.92
CA PHE A 890 10.49 16.65 9.57
C PHE A 890 11.81 17.36 9.23
N VAL A 891 12.00 17.75 7.96
CA VAL A 891 13.18 18.51 7.54
C VAL A 891 13.20 19.88 8.22
N ASP A 892 12.09 20.61 8.15
CA ASP A 892 11.97 21.98 8.66
C ASP A 892 12.17 22.04 10.19
N HIS A 893 11.70 21.02 10.92
CA HIS A 893 11.79 20.92 12.38
C HIS A 893 12.94 20.02 12.89
N GLN A 894 13.80 19.54 11.99
CA GLN A 894 14.97 18.71 12.31
C GLN A 894 14.63 17.40 13.07
N VAL A 895 13.52 16.76 12.70
CA VAL A 895 13.11 15.44 13.23
C VAL A 895 13.99 14.35 12.61
N ARG A 896 15.14 14.09 13.25
CA ARG A 896 16.22 13.22 12.68
C ARG A 896 16.28 11.81 13.24
N ASN A 897 15.50 11.52 14.28
CA ASN A 897 15.50 10.24 14.98
C ASN A 897 14.17 9.47 14.83
N PHE A 898 13.25 9.99 14.02
CA PHE A 898 11.98 9.36 13.69
C PHE A 898 11.95 9.02 12.19
N TYR A 899 11.58 7.80 11.85
CA TYR A 899 11.39 7.37 10.46
C TYR A 899 9.97 7.75 10.02
N SER A 900 9.87 8.61 9.00
CA SER A 900 8.61 9.14 8.47
C SER A 900 7.84 8.12 7.63
N VAL A 901 8.53 7.09 7.14
CA VAL A 901 7.96 5.99 6.37
C VAL A 901 8.79 4.72 6.59
N SER A 902 8.09 3.59 6.69
CA SER A 902 8.64 2.24 6.67
C SER A 902 8.15 1.52 5.41
N ILE A 903 8.98 1.56 4.37
CA ILE A 903 8.69 1.03 3.05
C ILE A 903 8.59 -0.49 3.14
N SER A 904 7.41 -1.05 2.89
CA SER A 904 7.06 -2.39 3.37
C SER A 904 6.74 -3.39 2.25
N GLY A 905 7.49 -4.49 2.25
CA GLY A 905 7.23 -5.69 1.48
C GLY A 905 6.47 -6.77 2.22
N TYR A 906 6.41 -6.72 3.56
CA TYR A 906 5.73 -7.74 4.37
C TYR A 906 4.33 -8.06 3.84
N HIS A 907 3.47 -7.04 3.72
CA HIS A 907 2.08 -7.20 3.27
C HIS A 907 1.97 -7.66 1.81
N ILE A 908 2.92 -7.28 0.96
CA ILE A 908 3.00 -7.75 -0.44
C ILE A 908 3.25 -9.27 -0.47
N ALA A 909 4.14 -9.77 0.39
CA ALA A 909 4.40 -11.21 0.52
C ALA A 909 3.22 -11.97 1.13
N GLU A 910 2.63 -11.44 2.21
CA GLU A 910 1.48 -12.06 2.88
C GLU A 910 0.25 -12.13 1.95
N ALA A 911 0.08 -11.19 1.03
CA ALA A 911 -0.99 -11.20 0.03
C ALA A 911 -0.80 -12.29 -1.06
N GLY A 912 0.42 -12.76 -1.31
CA GLY A 912 0.65 -13.55 -2.51
C GLY A 912 2.08 -13.70 -2.95
N ALA A 913 2.87 -12.63 -2.80
CA ALA A 913 4.10 -12.49 -3.55
C ALA A 913 5.19 -13.44 -3.10
N ASN A 914 5.94 -13.96 -4.08
CA ASN A 914 7.19 -14.66 -3.82
C ASN A 914 8.28 -13.68 -3.34
N PRO A 915 9.40 -14.16 -2.77
CA PRO A 915 10.47 -13.30 -2.24
C PRO A 915 11.07 -12.32 -3.26
N ILE A 916 11.14 -12.68 -4.56
CA ILE A 916 11.67 -11.79 -5.61
C ILE A 916 10.73 -10.61 -5.83
N SER A 917 9.45 -10.89 -6.07
CA SER A 917 8.43 -9.87 -6.28
C SER A 917 8.26 -8.97 -5.05
N GLN A 918 8.32 -9.56 -3.84
CA GLN A 918 8.38 -8.79 -2.60
C GLN A 918 9.54 -7.79 -2.61
N LEU A 919 10.77 -8.27 -2.80
CA LEU A 919 11.97 -7.44 -2.72
C LEU A 919 11.97 -6.35 -3.80
N ALA A 920 11.64 -6.71 -5.04
CA ALA A 920 11.62 -5.78 -6.16
C ALA A 920 10.55 -4.69 -5.99
N PHE A 921 9.31 -5.05 -5.64
CA PHE A 921 8.25 -4.06 -5.44
C PHE A 921 8.58 -3.13 -4.28
N THR A 922 9.10 -3.65 -3.17
CA THR A 922 9.48 -2.83 -2.01
C THR A 922 10.59 -1.83 -2.34
N LEU A 923 11.67 -2.28 -2.98
CA LEU A 923 12.76 -1.37 -3.37
C LEU A 923 12.30 -0.36 -4.41
N SER A 924 11.46 -0.77 -5.36
CA SER A 924 10.90 0.14 -6.36
C SER A 924 10.01 1.21 -5.73
N ASN A 925 9.19 0.86 -4.72
CA ASN A 925 8.40 1.81 -3.93
C ASN A 925 9.32 2.80 -3.20
N GLY A 926 10.40 2.30 -2.59
CA GLY A 926 11.39 3.13 -1.92
C GLY A 926 12.07 4.14 -2.85
N PHE A 927 12.50 3.70 -4.04
CA PHE A 927 13.06 4.61 -5.04
C PHE A 927 12.02 5.60 -5.60
N THR A 928 10.75 5.20 -5.68
CA THR A 928 9.66 6.11 -6.08
C THR A 928 9.47 7.23 -5.07
N ILE A 929 9.53 6.91 -3.77
CA ILE A 929 9.47 7.91 -2.69
C ILE A 929 10.69 8.85 -2.74
N VAL A 930 11.89 8.33 -3.01
CA VAL A 930 13.10 9.14 -3.21
C VAL A 930 12.91 10.12 -4.37
N GLU A 931 12.47 9.63 -5.53
CA GLU A 931 12.23 10.44 -6.72
C GLU A 931 11.16 11.52 -6.47
N TYR A 932 10.09 11.18 -5.75
CA TYR A 932 9.03 12.12 -5.36
C TYR A 932 9.53 13.23 -4.41
N TYR A 933 10.29 12.88 -3.37
CA TYR A 933 10.84 13.88 -2.45
C TYR A 933 11.87 14.80 -3.12
N LEU A 934 12.67 14.27 -4.05
CA LEU A 934 13.56 15.08 -4.88
C LEU A 934 12.76 16.02 -5.80
N ALA A 935 11.65 15.57 -6.37
CA ALA A 935 10.77 16.41 -7.19
C ALA A 935 10.11 17.54 -6.37
N ARG A 936 9.92 17.35 -5.06
CA ARG A 936 9.50 18.39 -4.11
C ARG A 936 10.60 19.37 -3.70
N GLY A 937 11.85 19.16 -4.15
CA GLY A 937 12.98 20.04 -3.85
C GLY A 937 13.73 19.71 -2.55
N MET A 938 13.46 18.56 -1.92
CA MET A 938 14.22 18.10 -0.76
C MET A 938 15.59 17.55 -1.20
N ARG A 939 16.63 17.73 -0.38
CA ARG A 939 17.95 17.14 -0.68
C ARG A 939 17.99 15.69 -0.21
N ILE A 940 18.68 14.82 -0.96
CA ILE A 940 18.76 13.38 -0.67
C ILE A 940 19.16 13.07 0.79
N ASP A 941 20.16 13.79 1.31
CA ASP A 941 20.71 13.57 2.65
C ASP A 941 19.83 14.09 3.78
N ASP A 942 18.80 14.90 3.48
CA ASP A 942 17.87 15.42 4.48
C ASP A 942 16.77 14.40 4.83
N PHE A 943 16.48 13.43 3.95
CA PHE A 943 15.40 12.46 4.14
C PHE A 943 15.81 10.99 4.01
N ALA A 944 16.79 10.62 3.17
CA ALA A 944 17.16 9.21 2.97
C ALA A 944 17.54 8.49 4.28
N PRO A 945 18.23 9.12 5.25
CA PRO A 945 18.50 8.51 6.55
C PRO A 945 17.27 8.25 7.44
N ASN A 946 16.12 8.86 7.10
CA ASN A 946 14.83 8.71 7.78
C ASN A 946 13.90 7.71 7.05
N LEU A 947 14.38 7.05 5.99
CA LEU A 947 13.67 5.92 5.38
C LEU A 947 14.02 4.63 6.11
N SER A 948 13.00 3.86 6.48
CA SER A 948 13.13 2.50 6.98
C SER A 948 12.46 1.52 6.02
N PHE A 949 12.82 0.25 6.11
CA PHE A 949 12.26 -0.81 5.29
C PHE A 949 11.71 -1.94 6.15
N PHE A 950 10.76 -2.70 5.61
CA PHE A 950 10.12 -3.79 6.33
C PHE A 950 9.80 -4.99 5.44
N PHE A 951 10.44 -6.13 5.71
CA PHE A 951 10.31 -7.36 4.91
C PHE A 951 9.67 -8.52 5.69
N SER A 952 9.03 -9.44 4.97
CA SER A 952 8.65 -10.77 5.44
C SER A 952 9.79 -11.75 5.20
N ASN A 953 9.99 -12.70 6.12
CA ASN A 953 10.85 -13.87 5.93
C ASN A 953 10.02 -15.15 5.93
N GLY A 954 9.97 -15.85 4.79
CA GLY A 954 9.33 -17.15 4.62
C GLY A 954 10.32 -18.32 4.53
N MET A 955 9.90 -19.40 3.87
CA MET A 955 10.64 -20.67 3.82
C MET A 955 11.43 -20.89 2.52
N ASP A 956 11.12 -20.14 1.45
CA ASP A 956 11.83 -20.21 0.17
C ASP A 956 13.32 -19.82 0.30
N PRO A 957 14.21 -20.38 -0.53
CA PRO A 957 15.66 -20.19 -0.39
C PRO A 957 16.11 -18.73 -0.51
N GLU A 958 15.41 -17.91 -1.31
CA GLU A 958 15.74 -16.50 -1.55
C GLU A 958 15.60 -15.63 -0.28
N TYR A 959 14.78 -16.05 0.69
CA TYR A 959 14.68 -15.37 1.99
C TYR A 959 16.00 -15.37 2.78
N THR A 960 16.92 -16.28 2.45
CA THR A 960 18.28 -16.30 3.02
C THR A 960 19.07 -15.03 2.72
N VAL A 961 18.80 -14.39 1.57
CA VAL A 961 19.63 -13.29 1.02
C VAL A 961 18.85 -11.98 0.79
N ILE A 962 17.58 -11.91 1.17
CA ILE A 962 16.73 -10.76 0.87
C ILE A 962 17.30 -9.44 1.42
N GLY A 963 17.83 -9.45 2.64
CA GLY A 963 18.34 -8.26 3.31
C GLY A 963 19.66 -7.77 2.72
N ARG A 964 20.61 -8.67 2.48
CA ARG A 964 21.91 -8.34 1.85
C ARG A 964 21.77 -7.82 0.43
N VAL A 965 20.87 -8.41 -0.38
CA VAL A 965 20.61 -7.93 -1.74
C VAL A 965 20.00 -6.54 -1.68
N ALA A 966 19.03 -6.32 -0.78
CA ALA A 966 18.41 -5.02 -0.59
C ALA A 966 19.44 -3.94 -0.23
N ARG A 967 20.32 -4.21 0.75
CA ARG A 967 21.39 -3.29 1.15
C ARG A 967 22.33 -2.96 -0.01
N ARG A 968 22.77 -3.97 -0.76
CA ARG A 968 23.70 -3.81 -1.88
C ARG A 968 23.11 -2.94 -2.98
N ILE A 969 21.87 -3.19 -3.40
CA ILE A 969 21.15 -2.40 -4.42
C ILE A 969 20.97 -0.96 -3.93
N TRP A 970 20.47 -0.79 -2.69
CA TRP A 970 20.22 0.55 -2.13
C TRP A 970 21.51 1.38 -2.01
N ALA A 971 22.57 0.81 -1.44
CA ALA A 971 23.84 1.51 -1.26
C ALA A 971 24.44 1.97 -2.59
N ARG A 972 24.43 1.08 -3.60
CA ARG A 972 24.90 1.39 -4.96
C ARG A 972 24.08 2.51 -5.59
N ALA A 973 22.75 2.42 -5.55
CA ALA A 973 21.87 3.45 -6.09
C ALA A 973 22.07 4.80 -5.37
N MET A 974 22.09 4.82 -4.04
CA MET A 974 22.29 6.04 -3.25
C MET A 974 23.61 6.73 -3.58
N ARG A 975 24.70 5.96 -3.71
CA ARG A 975 26.04 6.50 -4.01
C ARG A 975 26.15 6.99 -5.45
N GLU A 976 25.83 6.13 -6.41
CA GLU A 976 26.19 6.34 -7.82
C GLU A 976 25.15 7.17 -8.58
N ARG A 977 23.86 7.00 -8.27
CA ARG A 977 22.77 7.74 -8.91
C ARG A 977 22.46 9.04 -8.18
N TYR A 978 22.26 8.96 -6.87
CA TYR A 978 21.72 10.08 -6.09
C TYR A 978 22.79 10.94 -5.40
N GLY A 979 24.06 10.51 -5.40
CA GLY A 979 25.15 11.24 -4.76
C GLY A 979 25.00 11.37 -3.24
N GLY A 980 24.25 10.46 -2.61
CA GLY A 980 23.99 10.46 -1.17
C GLY A 980 25.23 10.09 -0.35
N ASN A 981 25.35 10.68 0.83
CA ASN A 981 26.43 10.40 1.76
C ASN A 981 26.35 8.97 2.36
N GLU A 982 27.36 8.57 3.13
CA GLU A 982 27.44 7.24 3.74
C GLU A 982 26.18 6.87 4.56
N ARG A 983 25.59 7.83 5.28
CA ARG A 983 24.39 7.59 6.09
C ARG A 983 23.15 7.33 5.21
N SER A 984 23.06 8.00 4.06
CA SER A 984 21.99 7.80 3.08
C SER A 984 22.10 6.42 2.39
N GLN A 985 23.32 5.90 2.25
CA GLN A 985 23.59 4.56 1.70
C GLN A 985 23.25 3.42 2.67
N MET A 986 23.17 3.70 3.98
CA MET A 986 22.90 2.69 5.01
C MET A 986 21.40 2.35 5.09
N MET A 987 20.98 1.34 4.34
CA MET A 987 19.62 0.81 4.38
C MET A 987 19.35 0.03 5.68
N LYS A 988 18.41 0.51 6.48
CA LYS A 988 17.98 -0.17 7.71
C LYS A 988 16.62 -0.81 7.52
N TYR A 989 16.47 -2.04 7.99
CA TYR A 989 15.22 -2.75 7.82
C TYR A 989 14.81 -3.57 9.06
N HIS A 990 13.50 -3.74 9.17
CA HIS A 990 12.84 -4.69 10.05
C HIS A 990 12.50 -5.96 9.26
N ILE A 991 12.60 -7.12 9.92
CA ILE A 991 12.03 -8.38 9.42
C ILE A 991 10.94 -8.84 10.38
N GLN A 992 9.84 -9.34 9.81
CA GLN A 992 8.85 -10.15 10.49
C GLN A 992 8.80 -11.54 9.84
N THR A 993 8.69 -12.59 10.66
CA THR A 993 8.45 -13.95 10.17
C THR A 993 7.12 -14.04 9.41
N SER A 994 7.01 -14.90 8.40
CA SER A 994 5.81 -14.93 7.55
C SER A 994 4.59 -15.50 8.28
N GLY A 995 3.50 -14.75 8.33
CA GLY A 995 2.22 -15.20 8.91
C GLY A 995 1.56 -16.28 8.05
N ARG A 996 1.64 -16.14 6.72
CA ARG A 996 1.12 -17.08 5.72
C ARG A 996 1.76 -18.46 5.78
N SER A 997 3.00 -18.54 6.26
CA SER A 997 3.69 -19.82 6.48
C SER A 997 3.17 -20.59 7.69
N LEU A 998 2.38 -19.94 8.56
CA LEU A 998 1.83 -20.53 9.77
C LEU A 998 0.42 -21.06 9.49
N HIS A 999 0.08 -22.19 10.11
CA HIS A 999 -1.13 -22.93 9.77
C HIS A 999 -1.99 -23.17 11.00
N ALA A 1000 -3.31 -23.23 10.80
CA ALA A 1000 -4.28 -23.55 11.85
C ALA A 1000 -4.27 -25.05 12.24
N GLN A 1001 -3.77 -25.91 11.35
CA GLN A 1001 -3.52 -27.32 11.64
C GLN A 1001 -2.14 -27.50 12.30
N GLU A 1002 -2.06 -28.37 13.32
CA GLU A 1002 -0.80 -28.71 14.01
C GLU A 1002 -0.01 -27.45 14.42
N ILE A 1003 -0.69 -26.51 15.09
CA ILE A 1003 -0.18 -25.16 15.38
C ILE A 1003 1.19 -25.15 16.07
N GLN A 1004 1.55 -26.20 16.81
CA GLN A 1004 2.85 -26.31 17.48
C GLN A 1004 4.02 -26.37 16.47
N PHE A 1005 3.79 -26.82 15.24
CA PHE A 1005 4.82 -26.82 14.19
C PHE A 1005 5.18 -25.41 13.72
N ASN A 1006 4.35 -24.41 14.02
CA ASN A 1006 4.61 -23.01 13.66
C ASN A 1006 5.87 -22.47 14.36
N ASP A 1007 6.15 -22.86 15.61
CA ASP A 1007 7.38 -22.45 16.31
C ASP A 1007 8.65 -22.91 15.58
N ILE A 1008 8.61 -24.08 14.93
CA ILE A 1008 9.74 -24.60 14.14
C ILE A 1008 9.97 -23.71 12.91
N ARG A 1009 8.90 -23.36 12.20
CA ARG A 1009 8.96 -22.47 11.03
C ARG A 1009 9.49 -21.10 11.41
N THR A 1010 8.92 -20.49 12.45
CA THR A 1010 9.32 -19.19 13.00
C THR A 1010 10.79 -19.19 13.43
N THR A 1011 11.27 -20.28 14.04
CA THR A 1011 12.69 -20.41 14.45
C THR A 1011 13.63 -20.37 13.25
N LEU A 1012 13.32 -21.08 12.17
CA LEU A 1012 14.16 -21.09 10.95
C LEU A 1012 14.15 -19.72 10.25
N GLN A 1013 12.99 -19.06 10.19
CA GLN A 1013 12.86 -17.73 9.59
C GLN A 1013 13.60 -16.66 10.39
N ALA A 1014 13.54 -16.72 11.72
CA ALA A 1014 14.30 -15.87 12.63
C ALA A 1014 15.81 -16.07 12.48
N LEU A 1015 16.25 -17.32 12.28
CA LEU A 1015 17.66 -17.64 12.03
C LEU A 1015 18.18 -16.95 10.77
N TYR A 1016 17.45 -17.04 9.65
CA TYR A 1016 17.81 -16.32 8.41
C TYR A 1016 17.92 -14.81 8.65
N ALA A 1017 16.95 -14.23 9.35
CA ALA A 1017 16.93 -12.79 9.62
C ALA A 1017 18.13 -12.32 10.45
N LEU A 1018 18.51 -13.08 11.49
CA LEU A 1018 19.62 -12.74 12.37
C LEU A 1018 20.98 -13.00 11.69
N PHE A 1019 21.14 -14.10 10.96
CA PHE A 1019 22.39 -14.39 10.25
C PHE A 1019 22.64 -13.41 9.09
N ASP A 1020 21.58 -12.85 8.50
CA ASP A 1020 21.68 -11.77 7.52
C ASP A 1020 21.70 -10.35 8.14
N ASN A 1021 21.93 -10.27 9.45
CA ASN A 1021 22.21 -9.05 10.19
C ASN A 1021 21.09 -7.98 10.12
N CYS A 1022 19.83 -8.40 10.31
CA CYS A 1022 18.68 -7.48 10.38
C CYS A 1022 18.79 -6.47 11.55
N ASN A 1023 18.14 -5.30 11.42
CA ASN A 1023 18.22 -4.24 12.45
C ASN A 1023 17.12 -4.32 13.52
N SER A 1024 16.04 -5.05 13.22
CA SER A 1024 14.92 -5.28 14.12
C SER A 1024 14.18 -6.55 13.68
N LEU A 1025 13.73 -7.38 14.61
CA LEU A 1025 13.05 -8.64 14.32
C LEU A 1025 11.76 -8.80 15.14
N HIS A 1026 10.69 -9.19 14.44
CA HIS A 1026 9.46 -9.70 15.03
C HIS A 1026 9.35 -11.20 14.72
N THR A 1027 9.01 -11.98 15.74
CA THR A 1027 8.70 -13.40 15.63
C THR A 1027 7.22 -13.60 15.93
N ASN A 1028 6.49 -14.20 14.99
CA ASN A 1028 5.08 -14.50 15.16
C ASN A 1028 4.89 -15.60 16.22
N ALA A 1029 3.72 -15.63 16.85
CA ALA A 1029 3.38 -16.69 17.78
C ALA A 1029 2.90 -17.95 17.05
N TYR A 1030 2.88 -19.08 17.74
CA TYR A 1030 2.49 -20.36 17.13
C TYR A 1030 0.98 -20.43 16.81
N ASP A 1031 0.17 -19.60 17.47
CA ASP A 1031 -1.29 -19.48 17.35
C ASP A 1031 -1.75 -18.37 16.38
N GLU A 1032 -0.81 -17.74 15.66
CA GLU A 1032 -1.03 -16.63 14.71
C GLU A 1032 -2.19 -16.89 13.71
N ALA A 1033 -2.34 -18.13 13.26
CA ALA A 1033 -3.36 -18.49 12.27
C ALA A 1033 -4.80 -18.45 12.82
N ILE A 1034 -4.98 -18.26 14.13
CA ILE A 1034 -6.25 -18.36 14.85
C ILE A 1034 -6.56 -17.07 15.60
N THR A 1035 -5.63 -16.56 16.42
CA THR A 1035 -5.88 -15.44 17.34
C THR A 1035 -4.67 -14.50 17.45
N THR A 1036 -4.90 -13.30 17.98
CA THR A 1036 -3.82 -12.42 18.47
C THR A 1036 -3.09 -13.12 19.64
N PRO A 1037 -1.75 -12.98 19.77
CA PRO A 1037 -0.96 -13.76 20.72
C PRO A 1037 -1.36 -13.58 22.19
N THR A 1038 -1.57 -14.70 22.89
CA THR A 1038 -1.73 -14.71 24.35
C THR A 1038 -0.44 -14.31 25.07
N GLU A 1039 -0.46 -14.14 26.40
CA GLU A 1039 0.77 -13.95 27.18
C GLU A 1039 1.71 -15.17 27.10
N GLU A 1040 1.18 -16.39 27.08
CA GLU A 1040 1.99 -17.60 26.93
C GLU A 1040 2.64 -17.66 25.55
N SER A 1041 1.86 -17.37 24.51
CA SER A 1041 2.29 -17.57 23.13
C SER A 1041 3.28 -16.49 22.70
N VAL A 1042 3.11 -15.25 23.16
CA VAL A 1042 4.11 -14.19 22.94
C VAL A 1042 5.43 -14.50 23.65
N ARG A 1043 5.42 -15.13 24.83
CA ARG A 1043 6.66 -15.54 25.52
C ARG A 1043 7.44 -16.55 24.70
N ARG A 1044 6.77 -17.53 24.07
CA ARG A 1044 7.42 -18.49 23.17
C ARG A 1044 8.03 -17.81 21.97
N ALA A 1045 7.29 -16.89 21.35
CA ALA A 1045 7.79 -16.11 20.22
C ALA A 1045 9.03 -15.28 20.60
N VAL A 1046 9.04 -14.62 21.76
CA VAL A 1046 10.22 -13.90 22.27
C VAL A 1046 11.38 -14.85 22.58
N ALA A 1047 11.09 -16.01 23.18
CA ALA A 1047 12.09 -17.00 23.53
C ALA A 1047 12.88 -17.50 22.31
N ILE A 1048 12.26 -17.62 21.13
CA ILE A 1048 12.97 -17.94 19.88
C ILE A 1048 14.12 -16.96 19.63
N GLN A 1049 13.86 -15.65 19.72
CA GLN A 1049 14.90 -14.64 19.53
C GLN A 1049 15.95 -14.68 20.64
N MET A 1050 15.54 -14.92 21.89
CA MET A 1050 16.46 -15.01 23.02
C MET A 1050 17.40 -16.21 22.89
N ILE A 1051 16.88 -17.39 22.53
CA ILE A 1051 17.67 -18.60 22.33
C ILE A 1051 18.69 -18.39 21.21
N ILE A 1052 18.28 -17.83 20.06
CA ILE A 1052 19.21 -17.58 18.96
C ILE A 1052 20.27 -16.52 19.34
N ASN A 1053 19.91 -15.46 20.07
CA ASN A 1053 20.87 -14.40 20.43
C ASN A 1053 21.78 -14.74 21.62
N LYS A 1054 21.31 -15.56 22.57
CA LYS A 1054 22.04 -15.82 23.83
C LYS A 1054 22.65 -17.21 23.90
N GLU A 1055 22.02 -18.22 23.29
CA GLU A 1055 22.44 -19.63 23.42
C GLU A 1055 23.08 -20.20 22.14
N LEU A 1056 22.58 -19.86 20.94
CA LEU A 1056 23.11 -20.39 19.69
C LEU A 1056 24.54 -19.88 19.41
N GLY A 1057 25.54 -20.74 19.64
CA GLY A 1057 26.95 -20.35 19.59
C GLY A 1057 27.43 -19.79 18.25
N LEU A 1058 26.88 -20.24 17.11
CA LEU A 1058 27.27 -19.72 15.79
C LEU A 1058 26.84 -18.25 15.60
N ASN A 1059 25.76 -17.80 16.25
CA ASN A 1059 25.26 -16.43 16.12
C ASN A 1059 26.15 -15.40 16.84
N PHE A 1060 27.19 -15.84 17.57
CA PHE A 1060 28.24 -14.95 18.07
C PHE A 1060 29.10 -14.40 16.95
N CYS A 1061 29.25 -15.15 15.85
CA CYS A 1061 29.77 -14.63 14.60
C CYS A 1061 28.65 -13.81 13.93
N GLU A 1062 28.94 -12.55 13.62
CA GLU A 1062 27.98 -11.58 13.11
C GLU A 1062 27.90 -11.58 11.58
N ASN A 1063 28.83 -12.27 10.90
CA ASN A 1063 28.87 -12.47 9.45
C ASN A 1063 28.95 -13.96 9.01
N PRO A 1064 28.17 -14.89 9.59
CA PRO A 1064 28.34 -16.34 9.37
C PRO A 1064 28.01 -16.78 7.93
N TRP A 1065 27.34 -15.93 7.16
CA TRP A 1065 26.97 -16.16 5.77
C TRP A 1065 28.03 -15.74 4.74
N GLN A 1066 29.00 -14.91 5.11
CA GLN A 1066 30.01 -14.46 4.14
C GLN A 1066 30.98 -15.59 3.80
N GLY A 1067 31.22 -15.80 2.50
CA GLY A 1067 32.08 -16.86 1.98
C GLY A 1067 31.37 -18.21 1.74
N SER A 1068 30.05 -18.28 1.96
CA SER A 1068 29.27 -19.47 1.59
C SER A 1068 28.93 -19.44 0.10
N PHE A 1069 29.42 -20.43 -0.66
CA PHE A 1069 29.19 -20.50 -2.10
C PHE A 1069 27.70 -20.47 -2.50
N ALA A 1070 26.84 -21.12 -1.72
CA ALA A 1070 25.40 -21.13 -1.99
C ALA A 1070 24.77 -19.74 -1.74
N VAL A 1071 25.23 -19.04 -0.70
CA VAL A 1071 24.73 -17.71 -0.36
C VAL A 1071 25.21 -16.67 -1.36
N ASP A 1072 26.47 -16.72 -1.78
CA ASP A 1072 27.02 -15.80 -2.78
C ASP A 1072 26.30 -15.97 -4.13
N TYR A 1073 26.08 -17.24 -4.55
CA TYR A 1073 25.30 -17.56 -5.75
C TYR A 1073 23.86 -17.04 -5.66
N LEU A 1074 23.16 -17.30 -4.55
CA LEU A 1074 21.80 -16.81 -4.33
C LEU A 1074 21.74 -15.28 -4.31
N THR A 1075 22.74 -14.61 -3.74
CA THR A 1075 22.80 -13.15 -3.67
C THR A 1075 22.86 -12.55 -5.08
N ASP A 1076 23.72 -13.08 -5.96
CA ASP A 1076 23.83 -12.60 -7.34
C ASP A 1076 22.60 -12.98 -8.18
N LEU A 1077 22.03 -14.18 -7.97
CA LEU A 1077 20.80 -14.62 -8.64
C LEU A 1077 19.59 -13.72 -8.30
N VAL A 1078 19.39 -13.44 -7.01
CA VAL A 1078 18.28 -12.61 -6.53
C VAL A 1078 18.48 -11.14 -6.93
N GLU A 1079 19.72 -10.62 -6.89
CA GLU A 1079 20.02 -9.26 -7.38
C GLU A 1079 19.63 -9.09 -8.86
N GLU A 1080 20.01 -10.02 -9.73
CA GLU A 1080 19.67 -9.94 -11.16
C GLU A 1080 18.17 -10.09 -11.40
N ALA A 1081 17.48 -10.97 -10.67
CA ALA A 1081 16.03 -11.12 -10.78
C ALA A 1081 15.28 -9.84 -10.38
N VAL A 1082 15.78 -9.11 -9.36
CA VAL A 1082 15.24 -7.80 -8.97
C VAL A 1082 15.49 -6.75 -10.06
N TYR A 1083 16.67 -6.73 -10.69
CA TYR A 1083 16.96 -5.81 -11.79
C TYR A 1083 16.08 -6.06 -13.02
N ALA A 1084 15.80 -7.30 -13.37
CA ALA A 1084 14.85 -7.63 -14.44
C ALA A 1084 13.44 -7.12 -14.12
N GLU A 1085 13.02 -7.23 -12.85
CA GLU A 1085 11.73 -6.71 -12.41
C GLU A 1085 11.67 -5.17 -12.44
N PHE A 1086 12.77 -4.49 -12.09
CA PHE A 1086 12.90 -3.03 -12.21
C PHE A 1086 12.70 -2.55 -13.65
N GLU A 1087 13.26 -3.28 -14.63
CA GLU A 1087 13.06 -2.98 -16.05
C GLU A 1087 11.61 -3.17 -16.47
N ALA A 1088 10.97 -4.28 -16.06
CA ALA A 1088 9.56 -4.53 -16.33
C ALA A 1088 8.64 -3.42 -15.77
N ILE A 1089 8.92 -2.92 -14.56
CA ILE A 1089 8.18 -1.79 -13.98
C ILE A 1089 8.49 -0.50 -14.75
N SER A 1090 9.74 -0.26 -15.11
CA SER A 1090 10.16 0.93 -15.85
C SER A 1090 9.51 1.03 -17.24
N GLU A 1091 9.36 -0.08 -17.96
CA GLU A 1091 8.68 -0.15 -19.27
C GLU A 1091 7.20 0.25 -19.18
N ARG A 1092 6.59 0.13 -18.00
CA ARG A 1092 5.20 0.50 -17.71
C ARG A 1092 5.04 1.91 -17.17
N GLY A 1093 6.11 2.72 -17.20
CA GLY A 1093 6.07 4.10 -16.70
C GLY A 1093 6.42 4.24 -15.22
N GLY A 1094 7.25 3.34 -14.68
CA GLY A 1094 7.64 3.33 -13.27
C GLY A 1094 6.54 2.75 -12.38
N VAL A 1095 6.69 2.89 -11.06
CA VAL A 1095 5.76 2.26 -10.09
C VAL A 1095 4.32 2.74 -10.27
N LEU A 1096 4.13 4.06 -10.41
CA LEU A 1096 2.80 4.66 -10.57
C LEU A 1096 2.12 4.22 -11.88
N GLY A 1097 2.86 4.21 -13.00
CA GLY A 1097 2.33 3.73 -14.28
C GLY A 1097 2.02 2.23 -14.26
N ALA A 1098 2.83 1.43 -13.56
CA ALA A 1098 2.56 0.01 -13.34
C ALA A 1098 1.29 -0.20 -12.49
N MET A 1099 1.07 0.61 -11.45
CA MET A 1099 -0.14 0.59 -10.61
C MET A 1099 -1.41 0.94 -11.41
N ASP A 1100 -1.34 1.92 -12.32
CA ASP A 1100 -2.46 2.26 -13.21
C ASP A 1100 -2.92 1.09 -14.10
N THR A 1101 -2.00 0.18 -14.42
CA THR A 1101 -2.28 -1.05 -15.18
C THR A 1101 -2.49 -2.28 -14.30
N MET A 1102 -2.52 -2.09 -12.97
CA MET A 1102 -2.65 -3.15 -11.96
C MET A 1102 -1.56 -4.22 -12.05
N TYR A 1103 -0.37 -3.87 -12.55
CA TYR A 1103 0.69 -4.85 -12.79
C TYR A 1103 1.12 -5.57 -11.51
N GLN A 1104 1.45 -4.82 -10.46
CA GLN A 1104 1.86 -5.40 -9.18
C GLN A 1104 0.75 -6.26 -8.58
N ARG A 1105 -0.48 -5.72 -8.47
CA ARG A 1105 -1.64 -6.42 -7.92
C ARG A 1105 -1.94 -7.72 -8.70
N GLY A 1106 -1.93 -7.65 -10.03
CA GLY A 1106 -2.13 -8.80 -10.90
C GLY A 1106 -1.07 -9.88 -10.68
N LYS A 1107 0.21 -9.49 -10.65
CA LYS A 1107 1.32 -10.43 -10.41
C LYS A 1107 1.26 -11.09 -9.04
N ILE A 1108 0.95 -10.32 -7.98
CA ILE A 1108 0.76 -10.85 -6.62
C ILE A 1108 -0.37 -11.87 -6.60
N GLN A 1109 -1.49 -11.59 -7.25
CA GLN A 1109 -2.62 -12.52 -7.34
C GLN A 1109 -2.27 -13.81 -8.10
N ASP A 1110 -1.54 -13.70 -9.21
CA ASP A 1110 -1.12 -14.86 -9.99
C ASP A 1110 -0.14 -15.76 -9.21
N GLU A 1111 0.82 -15.16 -8.49
CA GLU A 1111 1.73 -15.88 -7.60
C GLU A 1111 1.00 -16.52 -6.41
N SER A 1112 0.01 -15.82 -5.84
CA SER A 1112 -0.84 -16.35 -4.77
C SER A 1112 -1.64 -17.58 -5.23
N MET A 1113 -2.24 -17.50 -6.41
CA MET A 1113 -2.98 -18.60 -7.04
C MET A 1113 -2.07 -19.82 -7.29
N TYR A 1114 -0.86 -19.57 -7.78
CA TYR A 1114 0.13 -20.63 -7.99
C TYR A 1114 0.49 -21.33 -6.69
N TYR A 1115 0.73 -20.57 -5.61
CA TYR A 1115 1.00 -21.14 -4.29
C TYR A 1115 -0.19 -21.97 -3.76
N GLU A 1116 -1.40 -21.43 -3.74
CA GLU A 1116 -2.57 -22.16 -3.22
C GLU A 1116 -2.87 -23.42 -4.04
N HIS A 1117 -2.70 -23.37 -5.37
CA HIS A 1117 -2.84 -24.55 -6.22
C HIS A 1117 -1.87 -25.67 -5.80
N LYS A 1118 -0.60 -25.33 -5.59
CA LYS A 1118 0.43 -26.29 -5.17
C LYS A 1118 0.23 -26.83 -3.76
N LYS A 1119 -0.33 -26.01 -2.88
CA LYS A 1119 -0.68 -26.40 -1.51
C LYS A 1119 -1.84 -27.40 -1.51
N HIS A 1120 -2.88 -27.15 -2.30
CA HIS A 1120 -4.05 -28.03 -2.38
C HIS A 1120 -3.80 -29.32 -3.19
N ASP A 1121 -2.98 -29.27 -4.25
CA ASP A 1121 -2.64 -30.47 -5.05
C ASP A 1121 -1.53 -31.34 -4.41
N GLY A 1122 -0.87 -30.84 -3.35
CA GLY A 1122 0.18 -31.54 -2.62
C GLY A 1122 1.57 -31.48 -3.27
N SER A 1123 1.74 -30.80 -4.40
CA SER A 1123 3.03 -30.65 -5.08
C SER A 1123 3.99 -29.70 -4.34
N LEU A 1124 3.47 -28.86 -3.44
CA LEU A 1124 4.24 -28.16 -2.42
C LEU A 1124 4.01 -28.86 -1.07
N PRO A 1125 4.99 -29.61 -0.54
CA PRO A 1125 4.82 -30.34 0.71
C PRO A 1125 4.75 -29.40 1.91
N LEU A 1126 3.64 -29.47 2.65
CA LEU A 1126 3.39 -28.73 3.89
C LEU A 1126 3.06 -29.70 5.02
N VAL A 1127 4.03 -29.88 5.92
CA VAL A 1127 3.95 -30.78 7.08
C VAL A 1127 2.82 -30.35 8.02
N GLY A 1128 1.92 -31.28 8.33
CA GLY A 1128 0.72 -31.04 9.15
C GLY A 1128 -0.49 -30.50 8.36
N VAL A 1129 -0.34 -30.19 7.07
CA VAL A 1129 -1.42 -29.63 6.24
C VAL A 1129 -1.82 -30.57 5.11
N ASN A 1130 -0.88 -30.94 4.22
CA ASN A 1130 -1.11 -31.86 3.11
C ASN A 1130 -0.19 -33.09 3.14
N MET A 1131 0.79 -33.11 4.06
CA MET A 1131 1.74 -34.19 4.27
C MET A 1131 1.94 -34.38 5.77
N PHE A 1132 2.20 -35.62 6.22
CA PHE A 1132 2.40 -35.95 7.64
C PHE A 1132 1.23 -35.48 8.51
N LEU A 1133 0.03 -35.92 8.13
CA LEU A 1133 -1.21 -35.60 8.84
C LEU A 1133 -1.34 -36.43 10.13
N PRO A 1134 -2.08 -35.92 11.14
CA PRO A 1134 -2.41 -36.70 12.32
C PRO A 1134 -3.15 -38.00 11.94
N LYS A 1135 -3.01 -39.04 12.77
CA LYS A 1135 -3.79 -40.29 12.60
C LYS A 1135 -5.29 -39.98 12.69
N GLU A 1136 -6.14 -40.71 11.95
CA GLU A 1136 -7.59 -40.49 11.94
C GLU A 1136 -8.16 -40.37 13.37
N GLY A 1137 -8.87 -39.28 13.63
CA GLY A 1137 -9.42 -38.92 14.96
C GLY A 1137 -8.47 -38.17 15.91
N GLY A 1138 -7.17 -38.07 15.60
CA GLY A 1138 -6.17 -37.37 16.42
C GLY A 1138 -6.07 -35.86 16.16
N GLY A 1139 -6.53 -35.38 15.00
CA GLY A 1139 -6.55 -33.95 14.66
C GLY A 1139 -7.79 -33.20 15.18
N GLU A 1140 -8.75 -33.90 15.79
CA GLU A 1140 -9.94 -33.33 16.45
C GLU A 1140 -9.71 -33.03 17.93
N VAL A 1141 -8.46 -33.04 18.41
CA VAL A 1141 -8.18 -32.40 19.70
C VAL A 1141 -8.34 -30.90 19.48
N ALA A 1142 -9.59 -30.44 19.61
CA ALA A 1142 -9.95 -29.07 19.91
C ALA A 1142 -9.19 -28.72 21.17
N THR A 1143 -7.96 -28.25 21.00
CA THR A 1143 -7.25 -27.59 22.07
C THR A 1143 -8.11 -26.36 22.30
N GLU A 1144 -8.73 -26.21 23.47
CA GLU A 1144 -9.38 -24.96 23.85
C GLU A 1144 -8.28 -23.90 23.82
N ILE A 1145 -8.20 -23.14 22.72
CA ILE A 1145 -7.24 -22.06 22.55
C ILE A 1145 -7.90 -20.82 23.12
N GLU A 1146 -7.24 -20.19 24.08
CA GLU A 1146 -7.67 -18.90 24.61
C GLU A 1146 -7.66 -17.87 23.48
N LEU A 1147 -8.84 -17.30 23.19
CA LEU A 1147 -8.99 -16.26 22.18
C LEU A 1147 -8.82 -14.90 22.82
N ILE A 1148 -7.93 -14.09 22.25
CA ILE A 1148 -7.75 -12.70 22.67
C ILE A 1148 -8.70 -11.82 21.88
N ARG A 1149 -9.74 -11.32 22.58
CA ARG A 1149 -10.74 -10.38 22.03
C ARG A 1149 -11.05 -9.27 23.03
N SER A 1150 -11.64 -8.19 22.52
CA SER A 1150 -12.18 -7.12 23.36
C SER A 1150 -13.48 -7.55 24.04
N THR A 1151 -13.64 -7.12 25.28
CA THR A 1151 -14.86 -7.34 26.07
C THR A 1151 -15.91 -6.28 25.78
N GLU A 1152 -17.18 -6.59 26.04
CA GLU A 1152 -18.28 -5.62 25.91
C GLU A 1152 -18.06 -4.35 26.75
N GLY A 1153 -17.47 -4.48 27.94
CA GLY A 1153 -17.11 -3.35 28.79
C GLY A 1153 -16.04 -2.45 28.17
N GLU A 1154 -15.01 -3.04 27.56
CA GLU A 1154 -13.95 -2.30 26.85
C GLU A 1154 -14.50 -1.55 25.63
N LYS A 1155 -15.39 -2.18 24.85
CA LYS A 1155 -16.05 -1.55 23.69
C LYS A 1155 -16.89 -0.34 24.12
N ALA A 1156 -17.75 -0.51 25.13
CA ALA A 1156 -18.58 0.56 25.67
C ALA A 1156 -17.73 1.71 26.23
N GLN A 1157 -16.63 1.39 26.93
CA GLN A 1157 -15.71 2.38 27.46
C GLN A 1157 -15.08 3.26 26.36
N GLN A 1158 -14.67 2.69 25.22
CA GLN A 1158 -14.09 3.48 24.13
C GLN A 1158 -15.10 4.40 23.45
N ILE A 1159 -16.35 3.93 23.29
CA ILE A 1159 -17.46 4.77 22.78
C ILE A 1159 -17.73 5.94 23.73
N GLU A 1160 -17.74 5.70 25.05
CA GLU A 1160 -17.92 6.75 26.04
C GLU A 1160 -16.75 7.74 26.05
N ASN A 1161 -15.51 7.24 25.96
CA ASN A 1161 -14.31 8.07 25.92
C ASN A 1161 -14.30 9.04 24.73
N VAL A 1162 -14.60 8.57 23.51
CA VAL A 1162 -14.61 9.44 22.33
C VAL A 1162 -15.74 10.49 22.40
N ARG A 1163 -16.92 10.11 22.91
CA ARG A 1163 -18.02 11.06 23.14
C ARG A 1163 -17.66 12.11 24.18
N GLY A 1164 -17.03 11.70 25.29
CA GLY A 1164 -16.53 12.60 26.33
C GLY A 1164 -15.44 13.54 25.83
N TRP A 1165 -14.52 13.05 24.99
CA TRP A 1165 -13.52 13.86 24.30
C TRP A 1165 -14.18 14.90 23.41
N GLN A 1166 -15.07 14.50 22.51
CA GLN A 1166 -15.77 15.42 21.59
C GLN A 1166 -16.54 16.50 22.36
N ALA A 1167 -17.30 16.12 23.40
CA ALA A 1167 -18.05 17.08 24.23
C ALA A 1167 -17.15 18.09 24.96
N SER A 1168 -15.95 17.67 25.39
CA SER A 1168 -15.03 18.50 26.17
C SER A 1168 -14.05 19.31 25.31
N ARG A 1169 -13.61 18.79 24.17
CA ARG A 1169 -12.51 19.34 23.37
C ARG A 1169 -12.96 20.09 22.12
N ASN A 1170 -14.01 19.65 21.42
CA ASN A 1170 -14.44 20.28 20.16
C ASN A 1170 -14.73 21.79 20.33
N ARG A 1171 -15.31 22.18 21.48
CA ARG A 1171 -15.64 23.57 21.81
C ARG A 1171 -14.41 24.48 22.04
N LEU A 1172 -13.20 23.93 22.04
CA LEU A 1172 -11.95 24.70 22.15
C LEU A 1172 -11.36 25.09 20.80
N ALA A 1173 -11.95 24.63 19.69
CA ALA A 1173 -11.53 25.03 18.35
C ALA A 1173 -11.72 26.55 18.15
N PRO A 1174 -10.80 27.25 17.45
CA PRO A 1174 -10.89 28.70 17.21
C PRO A 1174 -12.20 29.15 16.51
N GLU A 1175 -12.69 30.36 16.84
CA GLU A 1175 -13.85 30.97 16.17
C GLU A 1175 -13.56 31.25 14.67
N GLY A 1176 -14.49 30.89 13.78
CA GLY A 1176 -14.36 31.06 12.31
C GLY A 1176 -14.13 29.76 11.53
N GLU A 1177 -13.97 28.62 12.22
CA GLU A 1177 -13.81 27.29 11.63
C GLU A 1177 -15.14 26.51 11.47
N THR A 1178 -16.29 27.17 11.67
CA THR A 1178 -17.61 26.54 11.82
C THR A 1178 -18.49 26.76 10.60
N GLY A 1179 -18.65 25.73 9.76
CA GLY A 1179 -19.45 25.87 8.53
C GLY A 1179 -20.00 24.61 7.88
N HIS A 1180 -19.83 23.41 8.45
CA HIS A 1180 -20.36 22.18 7.85
C HIS A 1180 -20.98 21.25 8.90
N GLY A 1181 -22.20 20.80 8.64
CA GLY A 1181 -22.84 19.69 9.34
C GLY A 1181 -22.73 18.43 8.48
N HIS A 1182 -22.27 17.33 9.06
CA HIS A 1182 -22.34 16.00 8.46
C HIS A 1182 -23.54 15.27 9.06
N VAL A 1183 -24.35 14.66 8.19
CA VAL A 1183 -25.50 13.84 8.59
C VAL A 1183 -25.03 12.39 8.68
N VAL A 1184 -24.93 11.86 9.90
CA VAL A 1184 -24.91 10.41 10.10
C VAL A 1184 -26.37 9.99 10.23
N ALA A 1185 -26.86 9.18 9.29
CA ALA A 1185 -28.19 8.61 9.41
C ALA A 1185 -28.18 7.59 10.55
N GLU A 1186 -28.68 7.95 11.73
CA GLU A 1186 -29.21 6.97 12.68
C GLU A 1186 -30.63 6.59 12.23
N GLU A 1187 -30.89 5.30 12.01
CA GLU A 1187 -32.23 4.79 11.73
C GLU A 1187 -33.02 4.66 13.04
N GLY A 1188 -34.00 5.55 13.20
CA GLY A 1188 -35.02 5.54 14.24
C GLY A 1188 -35.85 6.82 14.11
N GLU A 1189 -37.18 6.69 13.96
CA GLU A 1189 -38.08 7.85 13.88
C GLU A 1189 -37.93 8.74 15.12
N GLY A 1190 -37.23 9.88 14.97
CA GLY A 1190 -37.26 10.97 15.94
C GLY A 1190 -35.94 11.32 16.65
N ALA A 1191 -34.90 11.69 15.90
CA ALA A 1191 -34.09 12.90 16.11
C ALA A 1191 -33.00 12.96 15.03
N ALA A 1192 -33.15 13.85 14.04
CA ALA A 1192 -32.00 14.33 13.30
C ALA A 1192 -31.16 15.18 14.27
N GLU A 1193 -30.22 14.58 14.99
CA GLU A 1193 -29.21 15.37 15.68
C GLU A 1193 -28.33 16.01 14.61
N VAL A 1194 -28.64 17.27 14.30
CA VAL A 1194 -27.69 18.19 13.69
C VAL A 1194 -26.52 18.29 14.67
N HIS A 1195 -25.43 17.56 14.41
CA HIS A 1195 -24.18 17.84 15.10
C HIS A 1195 -23.81 19.29 14.80
N ASP A 1196 -23.74 20.09 15.85
CA ASP A 1196 -23.26 21.46 15.79
C ASP A 1196 -21.83 21.45 15.22
N GLY A 1197 -21.65 22.13 14.10
CA GLY A 1197 -20.38 22.12 13.37
C GLY A 1197 -19.23 22.64 14.23
N HIS A 1198 -18.29 21.76 14.59
CA HIS A 1198 -17.07 22.14 15.29
C HIS A 1198 -15.85 21.91 14.39
N GLY A 1199 -15.32 22.97 13.78
CA GLY A 1199 -13.88 23.27 13.83
C GLY A 1199 -12.86 22.57 12.92
N LEU A 1200 -13.11 22.30 11.63
CA LEU A 1200 -12.07 21.75 10.73
C LEU A 1200 -11.88 22.50 9.40
N ALA A 1201 -12.50 23.67 9.25
CA ALA A 1201 -12.41 24.46 8.03
C ALA A 1201 -10.97 24.90 7.72
N TYR A 1202 -10.15 25.21 8.74
CA TYR A 1202 -8.74 25.57 8.54
C TYR A 1202 -7.93 24.41 7.93
N LEU A 1203 -8.14 23.17 8.42
CA LEU A 1203 -7.51 21.97 7.88
C LEU A 1203 -7.94 21.74 6.43
N GLN A 1204 -9.24 21.82 6.17
CA GLN A 1204 -9.83 21.67 4.84
C GLN A 1204 -9.31 22.73 3.86
N ASP A 1205 -9.28 23.99 4.27
CA ASP A 1205 -8.76 25.09 3.48
C ASP A 1205 -7.26 24.97 3.22
N THR A 1206 -6.49 24.49 4.19
CA THR A 1206 -5.07 24.18 4.01
C THR A 1206 -4.88 23.11 2.95
N ALA A 1207 -5.69 22.04 2.98
CA ALA A 1207 -5.68 21.00 1.97
C ALA A 1207 -6.02 21.56 0.57
N ARG A 1208 -7.10 22.35 0.47
CA ARG A 1208 -7.57 23.02 -0.78
C ARG A 1208 -6.54 23.98 -1.36
N ARG A 1209 -5.92 24.84 -0.53
CA ARG A 1209 -4.88 25.82 -0.93
C ARG A 1209 -3.52 25.19 -1.22
N ARG A 1210 -3.42 23.86 -1.15
CA ARG A 1210 -2.21 23.10 -1.34
C ARG A 1210 -1.09 23.38 -0.31
N GLY A 1211 -1.45 23.78 0.92
CA GLY A 1211 -0.50 23.97 2.04
C GLY A 1211 -0.02 22.65 2.66
N ASN A 1212 0.84 22.73 3.68
CA ASN A 1212 1.30 21.55 4.43
C ASN A 1212 0.18 21.07 5.37
N VAL A 1213 -0.48 19.96 5.01
CA VAL A 1213 -1.63 19.43 5.76
C VAL A 1213 -1.20 18.87 7.12
N PHE A 1214 -0.02 18.25 7.19
CA PHE A 1214 0.48 17.66 8.45
C PHE A 1214 0.72 18.72 9.54
N ALA A 1215 1.20 19.91 9.17
CA ALA A 1215 1.34 21.02 10.11
C ALA A 1215 -0.01 21.40 10.76
N ALA A 1216 -1.08 21.46 9.97
CA ALA A 1216 -2.43 21.71 10.49
C ALA A 1216 -2.98 20.54 11.33
N LEU A 1217 -2.63 19.29 10.97
CA LEU A 1217 -3.01 18.11 11.74
C LEU A 1217 -2.40 18.10 13.15
N VAL A 1218 -1.18 18.61 13.33
CA VAL A 1218 -0.54 18.73 14.65
C VAL A 1218 -1.40 19.56 15.63
N ASP A 1219 -2.20 20.50 15.13
CA ASP A 1219 -3.13 21.27 15.95
C ASP A 1219 -4.53 20.66 15.99
N ALA A 1220 -5.07 20.15 14.86
CA ALA A 1220 -6.42 19.57 14.80
C ALA A 1220 -6.63 18.39 15.77
N VAL A 1221 -5.63 17.53 15.96
CA VAL A 1221 -5.71 16.37 16.87
C VAL A 1221 -5.83 16.74 18.35
N LYS A 1222 -5.62 18.02 18.70
CA LYS A 1222 -5.77 18.51 20.07
C LYS A 1222 -7.23 18.75 20.44
N THR A 1223 -8.10 18.92 19.44
CA THR A 1223 -9.52 19.27 19.64
C THR A 1223 -10.47 18.24 19.08
N HIS A 1224 -10.10 17.51 18.03
CA HIS A 1224 -10.98 16.60 17.30
C HIS A 1224 -10.54 15.15 17.39
N SER A 1225 -11.48 14.21 17.24
CA SER A 1225 -11.20 12.79 17.16
C SER A 1225 -10.69 12.36 15.77
N LEU A 1226 -10.17 11.14 15.69
CA LEU A 1226 -9.69 10.50 14.48
C LEU A 1226 -10.75 10.50 13.37
N GLY A 1227 -11.97 10.03 13.67
CA GLY A 1227 -13.09 9.99 12.73
C GLY A 1227 -13.43 11.37 12.18
N GLN A 1228 -13.59 12.36 13.06
CA GLN A 1228 -13.91 13.74 12.65
C GLN A 1228 -12.89 14.30 11.66
N ILE A 1229 -11.59 14.07 11.90
CA ILE A 1229 -10.51 14.54 11.03
C ILE A 1229 -10.53 13.79 9.68
N SER A 1230 -10.69 12.47 9.69
CA SER A 1230 -10.74 11.67 8.46
C SER A 1230 -11.89 12.07 7.55
N HIS A 1231 -13.11 12.19 8.10
CA HIS A 1231 -14.30 12.60 7.34
C HIS A 1231 -14.18 14.03 6.78
N ALA A 1232 -13.63 14.97 7.57
CA ALA A 1232 -13.36 16.31 7.05
C ALA A 1232 -12.34 16.32 5.90
N LEU A 1233 -11.36 15.40 5.91
CA LEU A 1233 -10.39 15.25 4.84
C LEU A 1233 -10.95 14.53 3.61
N TYR A 1234 -11.95 13.65 3.73
CA TYR A 1234 -12.65 13.06 2.58
C TYR A 1234 -13.29 14.13 1.70
N ASP A 1235 -13.85 15.20 2.30
CA ASP A 1235 -14.48 16.31 1.59
C ASP A 1235 -13.51 17.15 0.72
N VAL A 1236 -12.19 17.06 0.97
CA VAL A 1236 -11.18 17.92 0.31
C VAL A 1236 -10.05 17.15 -0.36
N GLY A 1237 -9.80 15.92 0.06
CA GLY A 1237 -8.78 15.01 -0.48
C GLY A 1237 -9.35 13.83 -1.27
N GLY A 1238 -10.67 13.62 -1.18
CA GLY A 1238 -11.38 12.50 -1.79
C GLY A 1238 -11.19 11.19 -1.05
N GLU A 1239 -12.25 10.39 -1.00
CA GLU A 1239 -12.17 9.00 -0.57
C GLU A 1239 -11.40 8.13 -1.58
N TYR A 1240 -10.73 7.10 -1.08
CA TYR A 1240 -10.07 6.11 -1.92
C TYR A 1240 -11.07 5.44 -2.87
N ARG A 1241 -10.78 5.47 -4.18
CA ARG A 1241 -11.53 4.72 -5.18
C ARG A 1241 -10.87 3.36 -5.36
N ARG A 1242 -11.63 2.30 -5.10
CA ARG A 1242 -11.13 0.93 -5.17
C ARG A 1242 -10.73 0.57 -6.60
N ASN A 1243 -9.60 -0.12 -6.68
CA ASN A 1243 -9.01 -0.64 -7.90
C ASN A 1243 -9.24 -2.16 -7.97
N MET A 1244 -9.58 -2.66 -9.17
CA MET A 1244 -9.79 -4.09 -9.44
C MET A 1244 -8.84 -4.61 -10.50
#